data_AF-A0A0Q9BY33-F1
#
_entry.id   AF-A0A0Q9BY33-F1
#
_cell.length_a   1.000
_cell.length_b   1.000
_cell.length_c   1.000
_cell.angle_alpha   90.00
_cell.angle_beta   90.00
_cell.angle_gamma   90.00
#
_symmetry.space_group_name_H-M   'P 1'
#
loop_
_entity.id
_entity.type
_entity.pdbx_description
1 polymer ?
#
loop_
_entity_poly.entity_id
_entity_poly.type
_entity_poly.pdbx_seq_one_letter_code
_entity_poly.pdbx_strand_id
1 'polypeptide(L)'
;MTLPQAAQAPATTNDRAAVVLAAGHDDASRELITRPLGEATVVELAVANVRKIVADDRIVVVVAPGDTTVRGLLGDDLTYVEQQDLPGTGGAVLAARSTIEAFATPAREVLVAYADTPLLRSESLLGLLTRHTLKGADLSLLAAVVTEDLPTYGRIVREDGEITAILEEEDRPADAGTGGAPAEVNVGAYVASPGLLFAELEAMLAGGEHRLTELARRVIAKHKSISSYRIYDTDEVRGINTPEELQEAADILLKRLFMPKKNTDTKIVFGTGGWRAIIGEGYTLANVRRLCQAIANETVRKGIDGLGVVIGGDRRFLSRESAVAAAEVFAGNNIPVTLLPDDVPTPLVTFAAPYLGAAYGIIVTSSHNPPEWNGMKVFRQDGSLPLDDETDRYQDEANALSVDDVITLDLAVARKAGLVVDKVLTEPYVDAIEKIVDVDAVRGSDLRVIVDPMYGTSQLTLGTILNDMRVRSEFIHASHNPLFGGIAPAPDLQRLSTLISMIKQGDGRYDLGMATDGDSDRIGIVDETGEYISTNDLLLLLYWYLHEFRGEKGGVVRNLATTHLLDRLAAHFGEESREVKVGFKHVTAGMEEIGAVLGGESSGGLTVRGWILGKDGIFACALVVEMLARTGKKISELREMIYEITGRLYTLEAGVDSTPEMRVAVPRRLEADPLTHIGPYPVVSISHLDGTKIVLENDNWALLRFSGTEPVLRMFVEADSPEKATELLDWLKGFVTAGV
;
A
#
# COMPACT_ATOMS: atom_id res chain seq x y z
N MET A 1 41.91 13.85 -32.74
CA MET A 1 40.88 13.19 -31.90
C MET A 1 40.97 13.80 -30.52
N THR A 2 40.20 14.85 -30.28
CA THR A 2 40.02 15.47 -28.97
C THR A 2 39.20 14.51 -28.11
N LEU A 3 39.72 14.17 -26.92
CA LEU A 3 39.01 13.37 -25.93
C LEU A 3 37.66 14.04 -25.59
N PRO A 4 36.57 13.26 -25.39
CA PRO A 4 35.32 13.84 -24.91
C PRO A 4 35.55 14.46 -23.53
N GLN A 5 34.99 15.65 -23.30
CA GLN A 5 34.94 16.28 -21.98
C GLN A 5 34.40 15.26 -20.96
N ALA A 6 35.10 15.13 -19.83
CA ALA A 6 34.64 14.31 -18.72
C ALA A 6 33.22 14.76 -18.32
N ALA A 7 32.26 13.85 -18.36
CA ALA A 7 30.91 14.11 -17.86
C ALA A 7 31.03 14.58 -16.40
N GLN A 8 30.56 15.80 -16.12
CA GLN A 8 30.60 16.36 -14.78
C GLN A 8 29.73 15.50 -13.85
N ALA A 9 30.18 15.27 -12.61
CA ALA A 9 29.38 14.57 -11.62
C ALA A 9 28.02 15.28 -11.43
N PRO A 10 26.92 14.53 -11.21
CA PRO A 10 25.60 15.10 -11.00
C PRO A 10 25.64 16.06 -9.81
N ALA A 11 25.07 17.25 -9.99
CA ALA A 11 24.92 18.24 -8.93
C ALA A 11 24.12 17.65 -7.77
N THR A 12 24.60 17.85 -6.53
CA THR A 12 23.83 17.51 -5.33
C THR A 12 22.70 18.52 -5.14
N THR A 13 21.70 18.23 -4.31
CA THR A 13 20.63 19.19 -3.98
C THR A 13 21.17 20.53 -3.47
N ASN A 14 22.36 20.51 -2.85
CA ASN A 14 23.03 21.69 -2.30
C ASN A 14 23.69 22.58 -3.36
N ASP A 15 23.85 22.10 -4.60
CA ASP A 15 24.47 22.84 -5.71
C ASP A 15 23.44 23.57 -6.60
N ARG A 16 22.14 23.38 -6.30
CA ARG A 16 21.01 23.89 -7.09
C ARG A 16 20.37 25.09 -6.44
N ALA A 17 19.86 26.03 -7.23
CA ALA A 17 18.95 27.06 -6.76
C ALA A 17 17.70 27.07 -7.62
N ALA A 18 16.59 27.62 -7.10
CA ALA A 18 15.37 27.81 -7.86
C ALA A 18 14.86 29.23 -7.77
N VAL A 19 14.27 29.71 -8.86
CA VAL A 19 13.48 30.93 -8.93
C VAL A 19 12.06 30.55 -9.32
N VAL A 20 11.10 30.79 -8.42
CA VAL A 20 9.68 30.51 -8.66
C VAL A 20 8.95 31.82 -8.91
N LEU A 21 8.32 31.94 -10.07
CA LEU A 21 7.63 33.16 -10.50
C LEU A 21 6.17 33.15 -9.98
N ALA A 22 5.88 34.00 -8.99
CA ALA A 22 4.57 34.14 -8.34
C ALA A 22 4.03 35.58 -8.41
N ALA A 23 4.63 36.46 -9.20
CA ALA A 23 4.21 37.86 -9.32
C ALA A 23 2.94 38.04 -10.18
N GLY A 24 2.56 37.05 -10.98
CA GLY A 24 1.43 37.11 -11.93
C GLY A 24 1.61 38.14 -13.05
N HIS A 25 0.84 38.02 -14.13
CA HIS A 25 0.84 39.02 -15.21
C HIS A 25 0.00 40.25 -14.84
N ASP A 26 -1.10 40.03 -14.12
CA ASP A 26 -2.05 41.02 -13.64
C ASP A 26 -2.68 40.60 -12.30
N ASP A 27 -3.55 41.45 -11.75
CA ASP A 27 -4.24 41.21 -10.47
C ASP A 27 -5.09 39.94 -10.49
N ALA A 28 -5.72 39.62 -11.63
CA ALA A 28 -6.59 38.45 -11.77
C ALA A 28 -5.77 37.14 -11.73
N SER A 29 -4.65 37.11 -12.46
CA SER A 29 -3.72 35.97 -12.47
C SER A 29 -3.10 35.75 -11.09
N ARG A 30 -2.76 36.84 -10.38
CA ARG A 30 -2.28 36.79 -8.98
C ARG A 30 -3.32 36.22 -8.04
N GLU A 31 -4.57 36.63 -8.19
CA GLU A 31 -5.65 36.11 -7.37
C GLU A 31 -5.80 34.59 -7.56
N LEU A 32 -5.73 34.11 -8.81
CA LEU A 32 -5.87 32.68 -9.13
C LEU A 32 -4.79 31.79 -8.50
N ILE A 33 -3.52 32.21 -8.48
CA ILE A 33 -2.47 31.37 -7.87
C ILE A 33 -2.62 31.21 -6.34
N THR A 34 -3.41 32.07 -5.70
CA THR A 34 -3.74 31.97 -4.27
C THR A 34 -5.06 31.23 -4.01
N ARG A 35 -5.78 30.81 -5.06
CA ARG A 35 -7.04 30.07 -4.92
C ARG A 35 -6.77 28.62 -4.52
N PRO A 36 -7.70 28.01 -3.75
CA PRO A 36 -7.64 26.59 -3.44
C PRO A 36 -7.69 25.72 -4.70
N LEU A 37 -6.85 24.71 -4.73
CA LEU A 37 -6.81 23.66 -5.74
C LEU A 37 -6.57 22.33 -5.01
N GLY A 38 -7.65 21.59 -4.74
CA GLY A 38 -7.61 20.44 -3.83
C GLY A 38 -7.41 20.89 -2.38
N GLU A 39 -6.37 20.37 -1.71
CA GLU A 39 -6.11 20.65 -0.29
C GLU A 39 -5.13 21.79 -0.03
N ALA A 40 -4.49 22.29 -1.08
CA ALA A 40 -3.55 23.40 -1.02
C ALA A 40 -3.96 24.47 -2.04
N THR A 41 -3.29 25.60 -2.06
CA THR A 41 -3.43 26.60 -3.13
C THR A 41 -2.59 26.22 -4.34
N VAL A 42 -2.90 26.83 -5.49
CA VAL A 42 -2.14 26.66 -6.73
C VAL A 42 -0.63 26.90 -6.50
N VAL A 43 -0.27 27.99 -5.83
CA VAL A 43 1.13 28.33 -5.53
C VAL A 43 1.80 27.33 -4.58
N GLU A 44 1.08 26.83 -3.57
CA GLU A 44 1.62 25.83 -2.64
C GLU A 44 1.94 24.51 -3.36
N LEU A 45 1.07 24.05 -4.27
CA LEU A 45 1.33 22.85 -5.06
C LEU A 45 2.54 23.01 -5.98
N ALA A 46 2.62 24.13 -6.70
CA ALA A 46 3.75 24.40 -7.60
C ALA A 46 5.08 24.43 -6.83
N VAL A 47 5.13 25.12 -5.69
CA VAL A 47 6.33 25.22 -4.85
C VAL A 47 6.65 23.88 -4.17
N ALA A 48 5.66 23.10 -3.74
CA ALA A 48 5.88 21.77 -3.17
C ALA A 48 6.62 20.83 -4.12
N ASN A 49 6.36 20.93 -5.44
CA ASN A 49 7.10 20.15 -6.44
C ASN A 49 8.57 20.60 -6.57
N VAL A 50 8.86 21.88 -6.39
CA VAL A 50 10.24 22.42 -6.37
C VAL A 50 10.97 22.01 -5.09
N ARG A 51 10.31 22.07 -3.93
CA ARG A 51 10.87 21.67 -2.61
C ARG A 51 11.37 20.23 -2.58
N LYS A 52 10.80 19.33 -3.40
CA LYS A 52 11.25 17.93 -3.50
C LYS A 52 12.64 17.78 -4.13
N ILE A 53 13.14 18.79 -4.84
CA ILE A 53 14.37 18.69 -5.67
C ILE A 53 15.38 19.83 -5.43
N VAL A 54 14.99 20.90 -4.73
CA VAL A 54 15.82 22.04 -4.32
C VAL A 54 15.54 22.32 -2.84
N ALA A 55 16.60 22.56 -2.06
CA ALA A 55 16.48 22.88 -0.63
C ALA A 55 15.75 24.22 -0.40
N ASP A 56 14.93 24.32 0.66
CA ASP A 56 14.08 25.47 0.96
C ASP A 56 14.86 26.80 1.01
N ASP A 57 16.02 26.80 1.64
CA ASP A 57 16.91 27.97 1.79
C ASP A 57 17.56 28.42 0.47
N ARG A 58 17.35 27.65 -0.62
CA ARG A 58 17.87 27.93 -1.97
C ARG A 58 16.77 28.22 -2.99
N ILE A 59 15.53 28.36 -2.54
CA ILE A 59 14.37 28.73 -3.37
C ILE A 59 14.09 30.22 -3.16
N VAL A 60 14.09 30.97 -4.26
CA VAL A 60 13.69 32.38 -4.30
C VAL A 60 12.33 32.49 -4.97
N VAL A 61 11.34 32.97 -4.23
CA VAL A 61 9.98 33.22 -4.73
C VAL A 61 9.87 34.69 -5.12
N VAL A 62 9.58 34.95 -6.39
CA VAL A 62 9.42 36.31 -6.91
C VAL A 62 7.95 36.69 -6.81
N VAL A 63 7.65 37.72 -6.03
CA VAL A 63 6.28 38.20 -5.76
C VAL A 63 6.09 39.61 -6.30
N ALA A 64 4.83 40.02 -6.46
CA ALA A 64 4.51 41.39 -6.84
C ALA A 64 4.76 42.37 -5.68
N PRO A 65 4.96 43.68 -5.95
CA PRO A 65 5.23 44.67 -4.91
C PRO A 65 4.13 44.70 -3.84
N GLY A 66 4.52 44.56 -2.57
CA GLY A 66 3.59 44.58 -1.43
C GLY A 66 2.69 43.35 -1.28
N ASP A 67 2.92 42.27 -2.05
CA ASP A 67 2.17 41.03 -1.90
C ASP A 67 2.66 40.22 -0.69
N THR A 68 1.85 40.20 0.37
CA THR A 68 2.09 39.40 1.57
C THR A 68 1.35 38.05 1.56
N THR A 69 0.44 37.83 0.61
CA THR A 69 -0.44 36.65 0.59
C THR A 69 0.35 35.40 0.23
N VAL A 70 1.16 35.45 -0.83
CA VAL A 70 1.99 34.31 -1.25
C VAL A 70 2.95 33.88 -0.14
N ARG A 71 3.56 34.85 0.56
CA ARG A 71 4.42 34.57 1.72
C ARG A 71 3.65 33.93 2.87
N GLY A 72 2.44 34.43 3.16
CA GLY A 72 1.57 33.87 4.20
C GLY A 72 1.19 32.40 3.94
N LEU A 73 1.04 32.00 2.68
CA LEU A 73 0.74 30.62 2.29
C LEU A 73 1.97 29.70 2.34
N LEU A 74 3.12 30.18 1.85
CA LEU A 74 4.30 29.33 1.66
C LEU A 74 5.21 29.20 2.91
N GLY A 75 5.06 30.09 3.90
CA GLY A 75 5.85 30.12 5.14
C GLY A 75 7.07 31.03 5.08
N ASP A 76 7.88 31.05 6.15
CA ASP A 76 9.06 31.93 6.26
C ASP A 76 10.39 31.23 5.91
N ASP A 77 10.35 29.94 5.58
CA ASP A 77 11.54 29.14 5.28
C ASP A 77 12.12 29.39 3.87
N LEU A 78 11.41 30.16 3.03
CA LEU A 78 11.81 30.54 1.68
C LEU A 78 12.30 31.99 1.61
N THR A 79 13.05 32.31 0.56
CA THR A 79 13.44 33.71 0.30
C THR A 79 12.47 34.38 -0.66
N TYR A 80 12.03 35.60 -0.34
CA TYR A 80 11.07 36.36 -1.15
C TYR A 80 11.72 37.60 -1.74
N VAL A 81 11.48 37.85 -3.03
CA VAL A 81 11.97 39.04 -3.74
C VAL A 81 10.79 39.72 -4.44
N GLU A 82 10.66 41.03 -4.24
CA GLU A 82 9.64 41.82 -4.92
C GLU A 82 10.11 42.28 -6.30
N GLN A 83 9.25 42.09 -7.30
CA GLN A 83 9.45 42.61 -8.64
C GLN A 83 8.88 44.04 -8.75
N GLN A 84 9.70 45.06 -8.49
CA GLN A 84 9.25 46.47 -8.38
C GLN A 84 8.57 47.02 -9.65
N ASP A 85 9.03 46.63 -10.84
CA ASP A 85 8.43 46.92 -12.14
C ASP A 85 7.86 45.62 -12.75
N LEU A 86 6.82 45.66 -13.61
CA LEU A 86 6.27 44.48 -14.31
C LEU A 86 6.74 44.33 -15.78
N PRO A 87 8.05 44.31 -16.12
CA PRO A 87 8.52 44.20 -17.50
C PRO A 87 8.52 42.73 -18.00
N GLY A 88 7.56 41.91 -17.57
CA GLY A 88 7.43 40.51 -17.99
C GLY A 88 8.31 39.50 -17.23
N THR A 89 8.23 38.23 -17.67
CA THR A 89 8.82 37.06 -17.00
C THR A 89 10.34 37.09 -16.92
N GLY A 90 11.01 37.70 -17.92
CA GLY A 90 12.47 37.88 -17.87
C GLY A 90 12.91 38.81 -16.74
N GLY A 91 12.17 39.89 -16.51
CA GLY A 91 12.43 40.81 -15.40
C GLY A 91 12.16 40.20 -14.04
N ALA A 92 11.14 39.34 -13.94
CA ALA A 92 10.83 38.61 -12.72
C ALA A 92 12.01 37.71 -12.30
N VAL A 93 12.58 36.95 -13.23
CA VAL A 93 13.76 36.13 -12.95
C VAL A 93 14.97 36.99 -12.59
N LEU A 94 15.20 38.10 -13.29
CA LEU A 94 16.34 38.98 -13.04
C LEU A 94 16.29 39.63 -11.63
N ALA A 95 15.10 39.88 -11.08
CA ALA A 95 14.94 40.41 -9.73
C ALA A 95 15.61 39.50 -8.67
N ALA A 96 15.61 38.18 -8.89
CA ALA A 96 16.22 37.21 -7.97
C ALA A 96 17.76 37.18 -8.01
N ARG A 97 18.41 37.84 -8.99
CA ARG A 97 19.87 37.76 -9.23
C ARG A 97 20.69 37.98 -7.97
N SER A 98 20.49 39.11 -7.31
CA SER A 98 21.29 39.53 -6.15
C SER A 98 21.22 38.51 -5.01
N THR A 99 20.06 37.89 -4.82
CA THR A 99 19.83 36.86 -3.80
C THR A 99 20.53 35.56 -4.17
N ILE A 100 20.38 35.10 -5.42
CA ILE A 100 21.00 33.87 -5.91
C ILE A 100 22.54 33.97 -5.87
N GLU A 101 23.10 35.11 -6.28
CA GLU A 101 24.55 35.37 -6.24
C GLU A 101 25.10 35.51 -4.81
N ALA A 102 24.24 35.82 -3.82
CA ALA A 102 24.61 35.98 -2.42
C ALA A 102 24.57 34.69 -1.59
N PHE A 103 24.12 33.56 -2.15
CA PHE A 103 24.10 32.29 -1.41
C PHE A 103 25.49 31.85 -0.96
N ALA A 104 25.57 31.35 0.28
CA ALA A 104 26.84 30.99 0.92
C ALA A 104 27.65 29.94 0.11
N THR A 105 26.94 29.02 -0.54
CA THR A 105 27.53 28.10 -1.53
C THR A 105 27.01 28.48 -2.91
N PRO A 106 27.88 28.87 -3.86
CA PRO A 106 27.46 29.29 -5.21
C PRO A 106 26.60 28.24 -5.90
N ALA A 107 25.47 28.66 -6.47
CA ALA A 107 24.65 27.78 -7.29
C ALA A 107 25.38 27.45 -8.59
N ARG A 108 25.40 26.17 -8.98
CA ARG A 108 25.93 25.73 -10.28
C ARG A 108 24.89 25.87 -11.38
N GLU A 109 23.62 25.63 -11.03
CA GLU A 109 22.47 25.70 -11.92
C GLU A 109 21.28 26.37 -11.21
N VAL A 110 20.49 27.14 -11.96
CA VAL A 110 19.26 27.79 -11.51
C VAL A 110 18.08 27.20 -12.27
N LEU A 111 17.14 26.61 -11.55
CA LEU A 111 15.84 26.19 -12.07
C LEU A 111 14.88 27.37 -12.03
N VAL A 112 14.33 27.76 -13.18
CA VAL A 112 13.20 28.69 -13.26
C VAL A 112 11.91 27.90 -13.40
N ALA A 113 10.96 28.14 -12.50
CA ALA A 113 9.64 27.52 -12.51
C ALA A 113 8.54 28.57 -12.28
N TYR A 114 7.30 28.23 -12.60
CA TYR A 114 6.16 29.14 -12.47
C TYR A 114 5.20 28.67 -11.38
N ALA A 115 4.64 29.61 -10.61
CA ALA A 115 3.69 29.30 -9.55
C ALA A 115 2.29 28.90 -10.08
N ASP A 116 1.97 29.24 -11.33
CA ASP A 116 0.68 28.97 -11.99
C ASP A 116 0.63 27.58 -12.66
N THR A 117 1.68 26.76 -12.54
CA THR A 117 1.76 25.41 -13.14
C THR A 117 1.74 24.31 -12.06
N PRO A 118 0.66 24.20 -11.26
CA PRO A 118 0.62 23.30 -10.10
C PRO A 118 0.61 21.82 -10.46
N LEU A 119 0.29 21.49 -11.72
CA LEU A 119 0.20 20.12 -12.21
C LEU A 119 1.55 19.54 -12.66
N LEU A 120 2.60 20.36 -12.78
CA LEU A 120 3.96 19.90 -13.08
C LEU A 120 4.47 18.95 -12.00
N ARG A 121 5.09 17.85 -12.40
CA ARG A 121 5.63 16.86 -11.46
C ARG A 121 7.08 17.18 -11.09
N SER A 122 7.43 16.91 -9.84
CA SER A 122 8.83 16.96 -9.36
C SER A 122 9.77 16.10 -10.21
N GLU A 123 9.29 14.96 -10.72
CA GLU A 123 10.01 14.02 -11.56
C GLU A 123 10.33 14.62 -12.93
N SER A 124 9.42 15.43 -13.49
CA SER A 124 9.62 16.16 -14.75
C SER A 124 10.69 17.25 -14.59
N LEU A 125 10.64 18.00 -13.48
CA LEU A 125 11.65 19.00 -13.14
C LEU A 125 13.03 18.35 -12.85
N LEU A 126 13.05 17.21 -12.16
CA LEU A 126 14.27 16.43 -11.94
C LEU A 126 14.84 15.89 -13.26
N GLY A 127 13.98 15.44 -14.17
CA GLY A 127 14.36 15.02 -15.53
C GLY A 127 15.01 16.15 -16.31
N LEU A 128 14.48 17.37 -16.20
CA LEU A 128 15.06 18.58 -16.79
C LEU A 128 16.47 18.87 -16.25
N LEU A 129 16.63 18.95 -14.93
CA LEU A 129 17.92 19.21 -14.27
C LEU A 129 18.96 18.13 -14.61
N THR A 130 18.54 16.87 -14.51
CA THR A 130 19.41 15.72 -14.81
C THR A 130 19.90 15.77 -16.25
N ARG A 131 18.99 16.04 -17.20
CA ARG A 131 19.35 16.13 -18.61
C ARG A 131 20.25 17.33 -18.90
N HIS A 132 20.01 18.48 -18.27
CA HIS A 132 20.87 19.65 -18.37
C HIS A 132 22.31 19.30 -17.99
N THR A 133 22.49 18.71 -16.80
CA THR A 133 23.81 18.31 -16.31
C THR A 133 24.47 17.26 -17.20
N LEU A 134 23.75 16.20 -17.58
CA LEU A 134 24.32 15.09 -18.36
C LEU A 134 24.69 15.48 -19.79
N LYS A 135 23.95 16.43 -20.39
CA LYS A 135 24.26 16.96 -21.73
C LYS A 135 25.31 18.05 -21.70
N GLY A 136 25.62 18.61 -20.52
CA GLY A 136 26.46 19.80 -20.41
C GLY A 136 25.89 20.97 -21.21
N ALA A 137 24.56 21.09 -21.26
CA ALA A 137 23.89 22.12 -22.04
C ALA A 137 24.07 23.50 -21.40
N ASP A 138 24.15 24.56 -22.20
CA ASP A 138 24.18 25.94 -21.70
C ASP A 138 22.80 26.35 -21.14
N LEU A 139 21.73 25.95 -21.84
CA LEU A 139 20.34 26.14 -21.44
C LEU A 139 19.57 24.83 -21.64
N SER A 140 18.72 24.48 -20.69
CA SER A 140 17.70 23.44 -20.89
C SER A 140 16.30 24.01 -20.65
N LEU A 141 15.31 23.49 -21.37
CA LEU A 141 13.90 23.83 -21.17
C LEU A 141 13.03 22.58 -21.01
N LEU A 142 11.91 22.72 -20.30
CA LEU A 142 10.88 21.70 -20.25
C LEU A 142 9.99 21.82 -21.49
N ALA A 143 9.89 20.73 -22.24
CA ALA A 143 9.07 20.64 -23.45
C ALA A 143 7.94 19.63 -23.24
N ALA A 144 6.82 19.81 -23.90
CA ALA A 144 5.72 18.83 -23.90
C ALA A 144 5.34 18.43 -25.31
N VAL A 145 5.01 17.15 -25.50
CA VAL A 145 4.47 16.65 -26.75
C VAL A 145 2.95 16.57 -26.62
N VAL A 146 2.25 17.48 -27.29
CA VAL A 146 0.79 17.65 -27.21
C VAL A 146 0.12 17.27 -28.52
N THR A 147 -1.07 16.68 -28.43
CA THR A 147 -1.91 16.35 -29.61
C THR A 147 -2.91 17.45 -29.94
N GLU A 148 -3.20 18.32 -28.97
CA GLU A 148 -4.06 19.49 -29.12
C GLU A 148 -3.22 20.71 -29.49
N ASP A 149 -3.79 21.63 -30.26
CA ASP A 149 -3.13 22.90 -30.53
C ASP A 149 -3.29 23.83 -29.33
N LEU A 150 -2.17 24.16 -28.70
CA LEU A 150 -2.10 25.09 -27.58
C LEU A 150 -1.51 26.42 -28.10
N PRO A 151 -2.34 27.39 -28.55
CA PRO A 151 -1.87 28.60 -29.22
C PRO A 151 -0.99 29.48 -28.29
N THR A 152 -1.27 29.47 -26.99
CA THR A 152 -0.58 30.26 -25.97
C THR A 152 0.84 29.79 -25.65
N TYR A 153 1.25 28.59 -26.11
CA TYR A 153 2.58 28.03 -25.82
C TYR A 153 3.53 28.20 -27.00
N GLY A 154 4.79 28.52 -26.76
CA GLY A 154 5.80 28.59 -27.82
C GLY A 154 6.03 27.22 -28.47
N ARG A 155 5.86 27.11 -29.79
CA ARG A 155 6.05 25.86 -30.55
C ARG A 155 7.53 25.61 -30.81
N ILE A 156 8.03 24.47 -30.36
CA ILE A 156 9.42 24.06 -30.56
C ILE A 156 9.59 23.47 -31.97
N VAL A 157 10.53 24.04 -32.73
CA VAL A 157 10.96 23.56 -34.04
C VAL A 157 12.30 22.87 -33.90
N ARG A 158 12.43 21.72 -34.55
CA ARG A 158 13.66 20.94 -34.54
C ARG A 158 14.13 20.58 -35.93
N GLU A 159 15.44 20.60 -36.10
CA GLU A 159 16.15 20.07 -37.26
C GLU A 159 17.25 19.14 -36.75
N ASP A 160 17.36 17.95 -37.33
CA ASP A 160 18.33 16.91 -36.93
C ASP A 160 18.36 16.59 -35.42
N GLY A 161 17.23 16.79 -34.73
CA GLY A 161 17.07 16.54 -33.31
C GLY A 161 17.42 17.72 -32.38
N GLU A 162 18.02 18.77 -32.91
CA GLU A 162 18.37 20.00 -32.18
C GLU A 162 17.22 21.01 -32.22
N ILE A 163 17.10 21.84 -31.18
CA ILE A 163 16.10 22.91 -31.15
C ILE A 163 16.64 24.08 -31.95
N THR A 164 16.00 24.41 -33.07
CA THR A 164 16.41 25.50 -33.96
C THR A 164 15.59 26.76 -33.78
N ALA A 165 14.34 26.63 -33.33
CA ALA A 165 13.50 27.77 -33.01
C ALA A 165 12.42 27.43 -31.98
N ILE A 166 11.90 28.46 -31.32
CA ILE A 166 10.66 28.43 -30.55
C ILE A 166 9.77 29.52 -31.16
N LEU A 167 8.65 29.14 -31.76
CA LEU A 167 7.73 30.03 -32.48
C LEU A 167 6.56 30.40 -31.57
N GLU A 168 6.42 31.69 -31.27
CA GLU A 168 5.22 32.23 -30.63
C GLU A 168 4.04 32.19 -31.60
N GLU A 169 2.80 32.34 -31.09
CA GLU A 169 1.58 32.33 -31.92
C GLU A 169 1.69 33.25 -33.14
N GLU A 170 2.21 34.46 -32.93
CA GLU A 170 2.40 35.50 -33.95
C GLU A 170 3.37 35.09 -35.07
N ASP A 171 4.32 34.18 -34.76
CA ASP A 171 5.40 33.74 -35.64
C ASP A 171 5.10 32.38 -36.33
N ARG A 172 3.92 31.79 -36.08
CA ARG A 172 3.54 30.49 -36.65
C ARG A 172 3.11 30.65 -38.13
N PRO A 173 3.55 29.76 -39.04
CA PRO A 173 3.03 29.72 -40.41
C PRO A 173 1.51 29.50 -40.45
N ALA A 174 0.79 30.19 -41.35
CA ALA A 174 -0.67 30.15 -41.44
C ALA A 174 -1.26 28.77 -41.80
N ASP A 175 -0.43 27.84 -42.27
CA ASP A 175 -0.73 26.45 -42.64
C ASP A 175 -0.24 25.42 -41.59
N ALA A 176 0.30 25.88 -40.46
CA ALA A 176 0.95 25.01 -39.46
C ALA A 176 -0.01 24.17 -38.59
N GLY A 177 -1.33 24.29 -38.78
CA GLY A 177 -2.35 23.56 -38.01
C GLY A 177 -3.34 22.86 -38.92
N THR A 178 -3.46 21.52 -38.79
CA THR A 178 -4.61 20.63 -39.10
C THR A 178 -4.20 19.17 -39.38
N GLY A 179 -2.90 18.86 -39.41
CA GLY A 179 -2.40 17.52 -39.80
C GLY A 179 -2.47 16.40 -38.73
N GLY A 180 -3.03 16.63 -37.54
CA GLY A 180 -3.13 15.61 -36.48
C GLY A 180 -1.81 15.06 -35.92
N ALA A 181 -0.66 15.61 -36.32
CA ALA A 181 0.66 15.21 -35.81
C ALA A 181 0.95 15.91 -34.46
N PRO A 182 1.55 15.20 -33.47
CA PRO A 182 1.90 15.80 -32.19
C PRO A 182 2.83 17.01 -32.35
N ALA A 183 2.50 18.11 -31.68
CA ALA A 183 3.32 19.31 -31.60
C ALA A 183 4.19 19.28 -30.34
N GLU A 184 5.42 19.77 -30.44
CA GLU A 184 6.27 20.00 -29.27
C GLU A 184 6.14 21.47 -28.83
N VAL A 185 5.80 21.70 -27.57
CA VAL A 185 5.60 23.04 -27.01
C VAL A 185 6.53 23.29 -25.83
N ASN A 186 6.89 24.55 -25.61
CA ASN A 186 7.72 24.99 -24.49
C ASN A 186 6.85 25.27 -23.27
N VAL A 187 7.08 24.54 -22.18
CA VAL A 187 6.28 24.62 -20.93
C VAL A 187 6.75 25.77 -20.03
N GLY A 188 7.85 26.43 -20.37
CA GLY A 188 8.32 27.63 -19.67
C GLY A 188 9.27 27.35 -18.50
N ALA A 189 9.47 26.12 -18.04
CA ALA A 189 10.52 25.84 -17.05
C ALA A 189 11.91 25.76 -17.71
N TYR A 190 12.92 26.42 -17.13
CA TYR A 190 14.29 26.48 -17.68
C TYR A 190 15.35 26.13 -16.64
N VAL A 191 16.50 25.65 -17.11
CA VAL A 191 17.70 25.45 -16.30
C VAL A 191 18.90 26.03 -17.03
N ALA A 192 19.69 26.86 -16.34
CA ALA A 192 20.95 27.39 -16.83
C ALA A 192 21.90 27.72 -15.66
N SER A 193 23.19 27.92 -15.96
CA SER A 193 24.11 28.49 -14.98
C SER A 193 23.71 29.94 -14.63
N PRO A 194 23.91 30.40 -13.37
CA PRO A 194 23.60 31.78 -12.99
C PRO A 194 24.24 32.82 -13.92
N GLY A 195 25.52 32.61 -14.27
CA GLY A 195 26.27 33.54 -15.10
C GLY A 195 25.72 33.67 -16.52
N LEU A 196 25.26 32.58 -17.14
CA LEU A 196 24.58 32.64 -18.42
C LEU A 196 23.20 33.28 -18.27
N LEU A 197 22.40 32.78 -17.32
CA LEU A 197 21.01 33.15 -17.15
C LEU A 197 20.86 34.66 -16.98
N PHE A 198 21.54 35.23 -15.99
CA PHE A 198 21.38 36.65 -15.67
C PHE A 198 22.00 37.57 -16.72
N ALA A 199 23.13 37.20 -17.32
CA ALA A 199 23.75 38.01 -18.38
C ALA A 199 22.88 38.09 -19.64
N GLU A 200 22.24 36.99 -20.03
CA GLU A 200 21.33 36.97 -21.18
C GLU A 200 20.03 37.71 -20.89
N LEU A 201 19.47 37.57 -19.68
CA LEU A 201 18.26 38.31 -19.26
C LEU A 201 18.48 39.83 -19.26
N GLU A 202 19.63 40.31 -18.78
CA GLU A 202 19.97 41.74 -18.83
C GLU A 202 20.06 42.26 -20.27
N ALA A 203 20.74 41.50 -21.14
CA ALA A 203 20.89 41.87 -22.54
C ALA A 203 19.56 41.85 -23.31
N MET A 204 18.65 40.96 -22.92
CA MET A 204 17.30 40.82 -23.47
C MET A 204 16.42 42.02 -23.08
N LEU A 205 16.34 42.32 -21.78
CA LEU A 205 15.55 43.44 -21.25
C LEU A 205 16.05 44.80 -21.75
N ALA A 206 17.37 44.98 -21.87
CA ALA A 206 17.95 46.19 -22.47
C ALA A 206 17.56 46.37 -23.95
N GLY A 207 17.22 45.29 -24.64
CA GLY A 207 16.72 45.28 -26.02
C GLY A 207 15.21 45.45 -26.16
N GLY A 208 14.46 45.58 -25.05
CA GLY A 208 12.99 45.67 -25.04
C GLY A 208 12.28 44.31 -25.14
N GLU A 209 13.00 43.20 -24.95
CA GLU A 209 12.45 41.85 -24.92
C GLU A 209 12.15 41.44 -23.47
N HIS A 210 10.91 41.02 -23.22
CA HIS A 210 10.36 40.87 -21.87
C HIS A 210 9.96 39.43 -21.50
N ARG A 211 9.77 38.55 -22.51
CA ARG A 211 9.33 37.16 -22.35
C ARG A 211 10.53 36.22 -22.19
N LEU A 212 10.45 35.28 -21.25
CA LEU A 212 11.51 34.28 -21.03
C LEU A 212 11.74 33.35 -22.24
N THR A 213 10.77 33.21 -23.15
CA THR A 213 10.93 32.45 -24.41
C THR A 213 12.00 33.05 -25.33
N GLU A 214 12.26 34.35 -25.25
CA GLU A 214 13.33 35.02 -25.99
C GLU A 214 14.73 34.60 -25.49
N LEU A 215 14.86 34.14 -24.24
CA LEU A 215 16.12 33.61 -23.71
C LEU A 215 16.61 32.42 -24.56
N ALA A 216 15.72 31.50 -24.90
CA ALA A 216 16.06 30.34 -25.72
C ALA A 216 16.48 30.75 -27.13
N ARG A 217 15.76 31.69 -27.76
CA ARG A 217 16.10 32.24 -29.09
C ARG A 217 17.49 32.89 -29.09
N ARG A 218 17.83 33.64 -28.05
CA ARG A 218 19.15 34.28 -27.89
C ARG A 218 20.28 33.27 -27.69
N VAL A 219 20.07 32.26 -26.87
CA VAL A 219 21.05 31.18 -26.64
C VAL A 219 21.32 30.43 -27.95
N ILE A 220 20.28 30.12 -28.73
CA ILE A 220 20.39 29.51 -30.07
C ILE A 220 21.17 30.43 -31.03
N ALA A 221 20.82 31.72 -31.09
CA ALA A 221 21.48 32.71 -31.95
C ALA A 221 22.98 32.89 -31.62
N LYS A 222 23.38 32.62 -30.37
CA LYS A 222 24.77 32.65 -29.91
C LYS A 222 25.52 31.33 -30.11
N HIS A 223 24.90 30.36 -30.80
CA HIS A 223 25.45 29.02 -31.02
C HIS A 223 25.81 28.29 -29.71
N LYS A 224 25.08 28.59 -28.63
CA LYS A 224 25.20 27.87 -27.37
C LYS A 224 24.29 26.64 -27.39
N SER A 225 24.67 25.64 -26.62
CA SER A 225 23.98 24.36 -26.59
C SER A 225 22.65 24.46 -25.84
N ILE A 226 21.57 23.99 -26.48
CA ILE A 226 20.24 23.95 -25.89
C ILE A 226 19.75 22.50 -25.81
N SER A 227 19.18 22.12 -24.67
CA SER A 227 18.57 20.80 -24.47
C SER A 227 17.12 20.96 -24.02
N SER A 228 16.33 19.90 -24.14
CA SER A 228 15.04 19.85 -23.46
C SER A 228 14.73 18.47 -22.90
N TYR A 229 13.98 18.46 -21.80
CA TYR A 229 13.32 17.26 -21.29
C TYR A 229 11.87 17.27 -21.78
N ARG A 230 11.46 16.22 -22.48
CA ARG A 230 10.11 16.10 -23.06
C ARG A 230 9.19 15.35 -22.13
N ILE A 231 8.11 15.99 -21.71
CA ILE A 231 6.99 15.34 -21.02
C ILE A 231 5.94 14.89 -22.04
N TYR A 232 5.25 13.81 -21.69
CA TYR A 232 4.20 13.17 -22.51
C TYR A 232 2.85 13.11 -21.80
N ASP A 233 2.82 13.41 -20.49
CA ASP A 233 1.58 13.65 -19.77
C ASP A 233 1.13 15.09 -20.04
N THR A 234 0.14 15.25 -20.93
CA THR A 234 -0.38 16.57 -21.32
C THR A 234 -1.08 17.29 -20.17
N ASP A 235 -1.49 16.57 -19.12
CA ASP A 235 -2.09 17.15 -17.92
C ASP A 235 -1.09 18.04 -17.17
N GLU A 236 0.23 17.80 -17.29
CA GLU A 236 1.27 18.62 -16.64
C GLU A 236 1.49 19.99 -17.30
N VAL A 237 1.06 20.18 -18.54
CA VAL A 237 1.35 21.40 -19.32
C VAL A 237 0.51 22.58 -18.86
N ARG A 238 -0.66 22.34 -18.25
CA ARG A 238 -1.69 23.35 -18.01
C ARG A 238 -1.30 24.32 -16.90
N GLY A 239 -0.95 25.55 -17.29
CA GLY A 239 -0.95 26.71 -16.39
C GLY A 239 -2.38 27.17 -16.05
N ILE A 240 -2.54 27.91 -14.95
CA ILE A 240 -3.82 28.43 -14.47
C ILE A 240 -3.84 29.96 -14.58
N ASN A 241 -4.54 30.44 -15.59
CA ASN A 241 -4.74 31.86 -15.90
C ASN A 241 -6.23 32.24 -15.95
N THR A 242 -7.14 31.25 -15.94
CA THR A 242 -8.60 31.47 -15.86
C THR A 242 -9.27 30.62 -14.78
N PRO A 243 -10.47 31.01 -14.30
CA PRO A 243 -11.27 30.17 -13.41
C PRO A 243 -11.65 28.81 -14.01
N GLU A 244 -11.84 28.74 -15.33
CA GLU A 244 -12.13 27.50 -16.05
C GLU A 244 -10.92 26.55 -15.99
N GLU A 245 -9.70 27.05 -16.23
CA GLU A 245 -8.46 26.28 -16.11
C GLU A 245 -8.21 25.80 -14.67
N LEU A 246 -8.60 26.60 -13.67
CA LEU A 246 -8.53 26.19 -12.26
C LEU A 246 -9.47 25.00 -11.99
N GLN A 247 -10.68 25.01 -12.53
CA GLN A 247 -11.63 23.90 -12.39
C GLN A 247 -11.12 22.64 -13.10
N GLU A 248 -10.62 22.78 -14.33
CA GLU A 248 -10.02 21.65 -15.06
C GLU A 248 -8.82 21.05 -14.32
N ALA A 249 -7.97 21.91 -13.72
CA ALA A 249 -6.86 21.44 -12.89
C ALA A 249 -7.34 20.68 -11.65
N ALA A 250 -8.47 21.10 -11.05
CA ALA A 250 -9.08 20.39 -9.94
C ALA A 250 -9.57 18.99 -10.36
N ASP A 251 -10.21 18.89 -11.53
CA ASP A 251 -10.67 17.62 -12.10
C ASP A 251 -9.49 16.69 -12.41
N ILE A 252 -8.39 17.23 -12.94
CA ILE A 252 -7.15 16.47 -13.19
C ILE A 252 -6.53 15.98 -11.88
N LEU A 253 -6.42 16.83 -10.86
CA LEU A 253 -5.91 16.40 -9.55
C LEU A 253 -6.77 15.29 -8.99
N LEU A 254 -8.09 15.45 -9.06
CA LEU A 254 -9.03 14.46 -8.60
C LEU A 254 -8.89 13.13 -9.35
N LYS A 255 -8.85 13.17 -10.68
CA LYS A 255 -8.55 12.02 -11.55
C LYS A 255 -7.23 11.35 -11.13
N ARG A 256 -6.19 12.13 -10.86
CA ARG A 256 -4.89 11.60 -10.37
C ARG A 256 -5.00 10.93 -9.00
N LEU A 257 -5.92 11.34 -8.13
CA LEU A 257 -6.21 10.62 -6.87
C LEU A 257 -6.86 9.25 -7.11
N PHE A 258 -7.44 8.99 -8.26
CA PHE A 258 -8.08 7.69 -8.56
C PHE A 258 -7.27 6.85 -9.54
N MET A 259 -6.11 7.33 -10.00
CA MET A 259 -5.22 6.57 -10.87
C MET A 259 -4.23 5.73 -10.04
N PRO A 260 -4.24 4.40 -10.19
CA PRO A 260 -3.28 3.53 -9.51
C PRO A 260 -1.84 3.93 -9.88
N LYS A 261 -1.01 4.15 -8.86
CA LYS A 261 0.43 4.38 -9.03
C LYS A 261 1.16 3.08 -8.71
N LYS A 262 2.19 2.79 -9.50
CA LYS A 262 3.10 1.69 -9.21
C LYS A 262 3.84 2.00 -7.90
N ASN A 263 3.68 1.17 -6.88
CA ASN A 263 4.36 1.36 -5.60
C ASN A 263 5.84 0.93 -5.72
N THR A 264 6.68 1.90 -6.07
CA THR A 264 8.13 1.72 -6.17
C THR A 264 8.86 2.07 -4.86
N ASP A 265 8.13 2.22 -3.75
CA ASP A 265 8.74 2.49 -2.46
C ASP A 265 9.60 1.28 -2.03
N THR A 266 10.83 1.58 -1.67
CA THR A 266 11.82 0.60 -1.19
C THR A 266 11.93 0.62 0.33
N LYS A 267 11.17 1.47 1.01
CA LYS A 267 11.03 1.46 2.46
C LYS A 267 10.28 0.21 2.93
N ILE A 268 10.73 -0.28 4.08
CA ILE A 268 10.00 -1.28 4.84
C ILE A 268 8.85 -0.57 5.51
N VAL A 269 7.62 -1.07 5.32
CA VAL A 269 6.41 -0.57 6.01
C VAL A 269 5.64 -1.75 6.59
N PHE A 270 5.42 -1.76 7.90
CA PHE A 270 4.66 -2.80 8.56
C PHE A 270 3.16 -2.58 8.39
N GLY A 271 2.48 -3.61 7.89
CA GLY A 271 1.02 -3.69 7.91
C GLY A 271 0.51 -4.47 9.12
N THR A 272 -0.79 -4.79 9.12
CA THR A 272 -1.46 -5.52 10.21
C THR A 272 -0.95 -6.96 10.44
N GLY A 273 -0.24 -7.53 9.45
CA GLY A 273 0.25 -8.90 9.48
C GLY A 273 1.64 -9.03 8.91
N GLY A 274 2.56 -8.15 9.34
CA GLY A 274 3.96 -8.09 8.93
C GLY A 274 4.25 -7.08 7.82
N TRP A 275 5.48 -7.08 7.34
CA TRP A 275 5.91 -6.29 6.18
C TRP A 275 5.67 -7.10 4.89
N ARG A 276 5.10 -6.47 3.86
CA ARG A 276 4.84 -7.08 2.54
C ARG A 276 5.19 -6.10 1.44
N ALA A 277 5.74 -6.60 0.34
CA ALA A 277 6.01 -5.81 -0.85
C ALA A 277 6.13 -6.71 -2.09
N ILE A 278 6.13 -6.06 -3.26
CA ILE A 278 6.35 -6.73 -4.55
C ILE A 278 7.82 -7.13 -4.67
N ILE A 279 8.07 -8.36 -5.10
CA ILE A 279 9.40 -8.92 -5.32
C ILE A 279 10.14 -8.11 -6.39
N GLY A 280 11.36 -7.66 -6.05
CA GLY A 280 12.20 -6.85 -6.95
C GLY A 280 11.92 -5.35 -6.91
N GLU A 281 10.84 -4.93 -6.25
CA GLU A 281 10.55 -3.53 -5.93
C GLU A 281 10.87 -3.28 -4.45
N GLY A 282 9.85 -3.25 -3.60
CA GLY A 282 10.05 -3.12 -2.15
C GLY A 282 10.59 -4.39 -1.50
N TYR A 283 10.23 -5.59 -1.99
CA TYR A 283 10.69 -6.85 -1.38
C TYR A 283 12.01 -7.32 -2.01
N THR A 284 13.11 -7.11 -1.29
CA THR A 284 14.46 -7.51 -1.69
C THR A 284 15.17 -8.22 -0.53
N LEU A 285 16.15 -9.08 -0.85
CA LEU A 285 16.98 -9.70 0.19
C LEU A 285 17.76 -8.67 1.02
N ALA A 286 18.07 -7.51 0.45
CA ALA A 286 18.67 -6.40 1.21
C ALA A 286 17.71 -5.90 2.30
N ASN A 287 16.43 -5.70 1.97
CA ASN A 287 15.41 -5.26 2.94
C ASN A 287 15.10 -6.33 3.98
N VAL A 288 15.04 -7.61 3.57
CA VAL A 288 14.94 -8.74 4.50
C VAL A 288 16.06 -8.70 5.53
N ARG A 289 17.31 -8.52 5.08
CA ARG A 289 18.48 -8.46 5.96
C ARG A 289 18.47 -7.26 6.89
N ARG A 290 18.13 -6.06 6.38
CA ARG A 290 17.99 -4.83 7.20
C ARG A 290 16.93 -4.99 8.28
N LEU A 291 15.78 -5.59 7.93
CA LEU A 291 14.73 -5.87 8.91
C LEU A 291 15.18 -6.87 9.97
N CYS A 292 15.84 -7.96 9.57
CA CYS A 292 16.37 -8.93 10.51
C CYS A 292 17.45 -8.32 11.41
N GLN A 293 18.27 -7.39 10.90
CA GLN A 293 19.28 -6.70 11.70
C GLN A 293 18.63 -5.80 12.75
N ALA A 294 17.57 -5.07 12.40
CA ALA A 294 16.82 -4.27 13.36
C ALA A 294 16.18 -5.15 14.47
N ILE A 295 15.62 -6.30 14.10
CA ILE A 295 15.04 -7.25 15.08
C ILE A 295 16.14 -7.88 15.95
N ALA A 296 17.30 -8.24 15.37
CA ALA A 296 18.46 -8.72 16.11
C ALA A 296 18.94 -7.69 17.14
N ASN A 297 19.06 -6.42 16.72
CA ASN A 297 19.41 -5.32 17.64
C ASN A 297 18.40 -5.20 18.78
N GLU A 298 17.09 -5.35 18.50
CA GLU A 298 16.07 -5.36 19.57
C GLU A 298 16.26 -6.52 20.55
N THR A 299 16.52 -7.75 20.07
CA THR A 299 16.73 -8.90 20.97
C THR A 299 17.89 -8.66 21.93
N VAL A 300 18.98 -8.06 21.44
CA VAL A 300 20.16 -7.72 22.26
C VAL A 300 19.83 -6.60 23.23
N ARG A 301 19.13 -5.53 22.80
CA ARG A 301 18.71 -4.43 23.69
C ARG A 301 17.80 -4.91 24.82
N LYS A 302 16.93 -5.90 24.53
CA LYS A 302 16.05 -6.54 25.52
C LYS A 302 16.75 -7.60 26.38
N GLY A 303 17.97 -8.02 26.02
CA GLY A 303 18.71 -9.09 26.71
C GLY A 303 18.05 -10.46 26.57
N ILE A 304 17.35 -10.71 25.47
CA ILE A 304 16.66 -11.97 25.15
C ILE A 304 17.29 -12.71 23.96
N ASP A 305 18.42 -12.23 23.45
CA ASP A 305 19.19 -12.80 22.35
C ASP A 305 19.60 -14.27 22.59
N GLY A 306 19.86 -14.65 23.84
CA GLY A 306 20.17 -16.03 24.22
C GLY A 306 19.01 -17.02 24.04
N LEU A 307 17.76 -16.55 23.90
CA LEU A 307 16.60 -17.40 23.60
C LEU A 307 16.57 -17.83 22.13
N GLY A 308 17.30 -17.14 21.26
CA GLY A 308 17.34 -17.42 19.82
C GLY A 308 16.03 -17.11 19.10
N VAL A 309 15.97 -17.49 17.83
CA VAL A 309 14.80 -17.30 16.95
C VAL A 309 14.44 -18.60 16.22
N VAL A 310 13.17 -18.74 15.84
CA VAL A 310 12.71 -19.82 14.94
C VAL A 310 12.24 -19.21 13.61
N ILE A 311 12.71 -19.76 12.49
CA ILE A 311 12.49 -19.17 11.15
C ILE A 311 11.92 -20.21 10.20
N GLY A 312 10.82 -19.87 9.52
CA GLY A 312 10.20 -20.67 8.45
C GLY A 312 9.81 -19.82 7.24
N GLY A 313 9.20 -20.46 6.24
CA GLY A 313 8.66 -19.78 5.06
C GLY A 313 7.57 -20.60 4.39
N ASP A 314 6.77 -19.96 3.53
CA ASP A 314 5.81 -20.63 2.66
C ASP A 314 6.44 -21.02 1.29
N ARG A 315 5.61 -21.49 0.36
CA ARG A 315 6.04 -22.05 -0.93
C ARG A 315 6.19 -21.02 -2.06
N ARG A 316 6.05 -19.72 -1.80
CA ARG A 316 6.19 -18.70 -2.85
C ARG A 316 7.66 -18.50 -3.24
N PHE A 317 7.85 -17.86 -4.38
CA PHE A 317 9.18 -17.53 -4.87
C PHE A 317 9.98 -16.70 -3.85
N LEU A 318 11.26 -17.05 -3.66
CA LEU A 318 12.21 -16.46 -2.69
C LEU A 318 11.94 -16.67 -1.19
N SER A 319 10.91 -17.42 -0.79
CA SER A 319 10.66 -17.63 0.64
C SER A 319 11.79 -18.37 1.35
N ARG A 320 12.34 -19.42 0.72
CA ARG A 320 13.46 -20.19 1.28
C ARG A 320 14.73 -19.36 1.36
N GLU A 321 15.09 -18.65 0.30
CA GLU A 321 16.28 -17.80 0.25
C GLU A 321 16.20 -16.66 1.26
N SER A 322 15.01 -16.11 1.49
CA SER A 322 14.79 -15.06 2.49
C SER A 322 14.87 -15.60 3.92
N ALA A 323 14.37 -16.82 4.19
CA ALA A 323 14.52 -17.48 5.47
C ALA A 323 15.99 -17.78 5.79
N VAL A 324 16.76 -18.19 4.77
CA VAL A 324 18.22 -18.35 4.87
C VAL A 324 18.90 -17.01 5.15
N ALA A 325 18.58 -15.95 4.38
CA ALA A 325 19.17 -14.63 4.59
C ALA A 325 18.87 -14.07 6.00
N ALA A 326 17.68 -14.34 6.53
CA ALA A 326 17.34 -14.01 7.91
C ALA A 326 18.22 -14.79 8.90
N ALA A 327 18.36 -16.11 8.71
CA ALA A 327 19.20 -16.96 9.55
C ALA A 327 20.67 -16.50 9.57
N GLU A 328 21.22 -16.10 8.41
CA GLU A 328 22.58 -15.54 8.30
C GLU A 328 22.77 -14.28 9.15
N VAL A 329 21.76 -13.40 9.19
CA VAL A 329 21.81 -12.16 9.99
C VAL A 329 21.78 -12.46 11.48
N PHE A 330 20.81 -13.26 11.94
CA PHE A 330 20.73 -13.63 13.35
C PHE A 330 22.00 -14.36 13.82
N ALA A 331 22.49 -15.32 13.03
CA ALA A 331 23.73 -16.02 13.34
C ALA A 331 24.96 -15.08 13.34
N GLY A 332 25.03 -14.11 12.42
CA GLY A 332 26.07 -13.08 12.41
C GLY A 332 26.10 -12.23 13.67
N ASN A 333 24.95 -12.04 14.30
CA ASN A 333 24.80 -11.35 15.58
C ASN A 333 24.91 -12.29 16.80
N ASN A 334 25.37 -13.54 16.62
CA ASN A 334 25.50 -14.58 17.63
C ASN A 334 24.17 -15.02 18.29
N ILE A 335 23.06 -14.83 17.61
CA ILE A 335 21.73 -15.25 18.07
C ILE A 335 21.47 -16.67 17.54
N PRO A 336 21.17 -17.66 18.39
CA PRO A 336 20.84 -19.01 17.94
C PRO A 336 19.61 -19.03 17.04
N VAL A 337 19.63 -19.85 15.99
CA VAL A 337 18.56 -19.97 15.02
C VAL A 337 18.11 -21.42 14.91
N THR A 338 16.81 -21.66 15.10
CA THR A 338 16.14 -22.87 14.64
C THR A 338 15.56 -22.61 13.25
N LEU A 339 16.17 -23.20 12.22
CA LEU A 339 15.68 -23.09 10.85
C LEU A 339 14.74 -24.27 10.55
N LEU A 340 13.52 -23.96 10.14
CA LEU A 340 12.51 -24.96 9.78
C LEU A 340 12.72 -25.48 8.35
N PRO A 341 11.99 -26.53 7.94
CA PRO A 341 12.01 -27.04 6.56
C PRO A 341 11.70 -25.96 5.51
N ASP A 342 11.90 -26.34 4.25
CA ASP A 342 11.78 -25.40 3.11
C ASP A 342 10.41 -24.72 3.04
N ASP A 343 9.35 -25.43 3.44
CA ASP A 343 8.00 -24.87 3.60
C ASP A 343 7.32 -25.36 4.88
N VAL A 344 6.67 -24.42 5.59
CA VAL A 344 5.88 -24.66 6.81
C VAL A 344 4.71 -23.67 6.88
N PRO A 345 3.57 -24.05 7.48
CA PRO A 345 2.46 -23.11 7.66
C PRO A 345 2.78 -22.06 8.74
N THR A 346 2.23 -20.85 8.58
CA THR A 346 2.28 -19.78 9.59
C THR A 346 1.91 -20.27 11.00
N PRO A 347 0.79 -20.99 11.22
CA PRO A 347 0.44 -21.46 12.56
C PRO A 347 1.48 -22.37 13.21
N LEU A 348 2.28 -23.12 12.44
CA LEU A 348 3.39 -23.92 12.99
C LEU A 348 4.49 -23.01 13.55
N VAL A 349 4.81 -21.90 12.89
CA VAL A 349 5.81 -20.93 13.40
C VAL A 349 5.28 -20.22 14.65
N THR A 350 3.99 -19.84 14.64
CA THR A 350 3.30 -19.26 15.81
C THR A 350 3.32 -20.22 17.01
N PHE A 351 3.13 -21.52 16.78
CA PHE A 351 3.26 -22.57 17.80
C PHE A 351 4.71 -22.78 18.25
N ALA A 352 5.65 -22.76 17.30
CA ALA A 352 7.05 -23.09 17.56
C ALA A 352 7.74 -22.07 18.48
N ALA A 353 7.39 -20.79 18.40
CA ALA A 353 7.97 -19.74 19.24
C ALA A 353 7.83 -20.04 20.75
N PRO A 354 6.61 -20.22 21.31
CA PRO A 354 6.45 -20.60 22.71
C PRO A 354 6.91 -22.04 23.00
N TYR A 355 6.76 -22.97 22.06
CA TYR A 355 7.19 -24.36 22.23
C TYR A 355 8.72 -24.49 22.45
N LEU A 356 9.51 -23.69 21.75
CA LEU A 356 10.97 -23.66 21.89
C LEU A 356 11.44 -22.64 22.94
N GLY A 357 10.57 -21.74 23.39
CA GLY A 357 10.95 -20.58 24.21
C GLY A 357 11.82 -19.57 23.44
N ALA A 358 11.64 -19.47 22.12
CA ALA A 358 12.41 -18.55 21.27
C ALA A 358 11.99 -17.10 21.52
N ALA A 359 12.92 -16.14 21.39
CA ALA A 359 12.60 -14.71 21.52
C ALA A 359 11.57 -14.27 20.47
N TYR A 360 11.74 -14.76 19.24
CA TYR A 360 10.85 -14.47 18.13
C TYR A 360 10.65 -15.68 17.21
N GLY A 361 9.42 -15.82 16.69
CA GLY A 361 9.11 -16.62 15.51
C GLY A 361 9.05 -15.75 14.27
N ILE A 362 9.69 -16.16 13.18
CA ILE A 362 9.73 -15.41 11.92
C ILE A 362 9.25 -16.31 10.81
N ILE A 363 8.30 -15.84 10.00
CA ILE A 363 7.89 -16.56 8.79
C ILE A 363 7.94 -15.64 7.58
N VAL A 364 8.54 -16.17 6.51
CA VAL A 364 8.54 -15.54 5.19
C VAL A 364 7.30 -15.95 4.41
N THR A 365 6.40 -14.99 4.18
CA THR A 365 5.15 -15.19 3.45
C THR A 365 4.43 -13.86 3.23
N SER A 366 3.63 -13.76 2.18
CA SER A 366 2.57 -12.74 2.04
C SER A 366 1.15 -13.33 2.06
N SER A 367 0.96 -14.51 2.68
CA SER A 367 -0.34 -15.15 2.89
C SER A 367 -1.13 -15.28 1.57
N HIS A 368 -2.29 -14.67 1.48
CA HIS A 368 -3.19 -14.69 0.33
C HIS A 368 -2.80 -13.75 -0.82
N ASN A 369 -1.75 -12.93 -0.70
CA ASN A 369 -1.37 -12.02 -1.78
C ASN A 369 -0.92 -12.78 -3.04
N PRO A 370 -1.07 -12.17 -4.24
CA PRO A 370 -0.62 -12.75 -5.51
C PRO A 370 0.86 -13.21 -5.51
N PRO A 371 1.27 -14.07 -6.46
CA PRO A 371 2.61 -14.67 -6.46
C PRO A 371 3.79 -13.71 -6.54
N GLU A 372 3.59 -12.53 -7.12
CA GLU A 372 4.60 -11.46 -7.21
C GLU A 372 4.88 -10.75 -5.88
N TRP A 373 4.08 -11.02 -4.84
CA TRP A 373 4.28 -10.51 -3.50
C TRP A 373 5.07 -11.51 -2.64
N ASN A 374 5.85 -10.97 -1.71
CA ASN A 374 6.36 -11.72 -0.56
C ASN A 374 6.36 -10.80 0.67
N GLY A 375 6.64 -11.35 1.84
CA GLY A 375 6.59 -10.63 3.10
C GLY A 375 7.31 -11.35 4.22
N MET A 376 7.30 -10.73 5.40
CA MET A 376 7.84 -11.30 6.62
C MET A 376 6.93 -10.95 7.79
N LYS A 377 6.51 -11.97 8.54
CA LYS A 377 5.82 -11.81 9.82
C LYS A 377 6.78 -12.11 10.96
N VAL A 378 6.57 -11.42 12.07
CA VAL A 378 7.31 -11.60 13.32
C VAL A 378 6.29 -11.90 14.41
N PHE A 379 6.56 -12.92 15.22
CA PHE A 379 5.77 -13.33 16.38
C PHE A 379 6.65 -13.23 17.62
N ARG A 380 6.10 -12.73 18.72
CA ARG A 380 6.76 -12.69 20.02
C ARG A 380 6.96 -14.10 20.59
N GLN A 381 7.65 -14.19 21.71
CA GLN A 381 7.92 -15.45 22.42
C GLN A 381 6.64 -16.25 22.75
N ASP A 382 5.52 -15.59 23.02
CA ASP A 382 4.22 -16.24 23.29
C ASP A 382 3.44 -16.63 22.01
N GLY A 383 3.99 -16.35 20.83
CA GLY A 383 3.35 -16.56 19.54
C GLY A 383 2.44 -15.42 19.09
N SER A 384 2.24 -14.38 19.90
CA SER A 384 1.41 -13.23 19.50
C SER A 384 2.13 -12.34 18.47
N LEU A 385 1.36 -11.59 17.67
CA LEU A 385 1.92 -10.55 16.81
C LEU A 385 2.37 -9.34 17.64
N PRO A 386 3.47 -8.66 17.29
CA PRO A 386 3.87 -7.40 17.91
C PRO A 386 2.81 -6.32 17.72
N LEU A 387 2.75 -5.41 18.70
CA LEU A 387 1.91 -4.20 18.63
C LEU A 387 2.58 -3.13 17.76
N ASP A 388 1.81 -2.07 17.43
CA ASP A 388 2.24 -1.03 16.49
C ASP A 388 3.57 -0.38 16.91
N ASP A 389 3.73 -0.07 18.20
CA ASP A 389 4.93 0.58 18.73
C ASP A 389 6.21 -0.25 18.54
N GLU A 390 6.09 -1.58 18.58
CA GLU A 390 7.21 -2.50 18.32
C GLU A 390 7.52 -2.60 16.84
N THR A 391 6.50 -2.74 16.00
CA THR A 391 6.70 -2.81 14.55
C THR A 391 7.26 -1.52 13.99
N ASP A 392 6.84 -0.36 14.52
CA ASP A 392 7.36 0.96 14.15
C ASP A 392 8.85 1.07 14.50
N ARG A 393 9.29 0.57 15.66
CA ARG A 393 10.71 0.52 16.02
C ARG A 393 11.54 -0.32 15.05
N TYR A 394 11.04 -1.51 14.68
CA TYR A 394 11.74 -2.37 13.70
C TYR A 394 11.82 -1.69 12.33
N GLN A 395 10.72 -1.08 11.92
CA GLN A 395 10.58 -0.37 10.66
C GLN A 395 11.56 0.80 10.55
N ASP A 396 11.54 1.70 11.53
CA ASP A 396 12.31 2.94 11.49
C ASP A 396 13.81 2.66 11.53
N GLU A 397 14.23 1.71 12.38
CA GLU A 397 15.62 1.28 12.42
C GLU A 397 16.03 0.60 11.12
N ALA A 398 15.25 -0.33 10.59
CA ALA A 398 15.57 -1.01 9.32
C ALA A 398 15.66 -0.04 8.14
N ASN A 399 14.83 1.01 8.11
CA ASN A 399 14.87 2.06 7.09
C ASN A 399 16.05 3.03 7.26
N ALA A 400 16.58 3.19 8.47
CA ALA A 400 17.78 3.99 8.74
C ALA A 400 19.08 3.24 8.44
N LEU A 401 19.07 1.90 8.46
CA LEU A 401 20.22 1.07 8.12
C LEU A 401 20.50 1.06 6.61
N SER A 402 21.78 1.09 6.25
CA SER A 402 22.28 0.74 4.92
C SER A 402 22.56 -0.76 4.83
N VAL A 403 22.92 -1.24 3.63
CA VAL A 403 23.32 -2.64 3.43
C VAL A 403 24.63 -2.96 4.15
N ASP A 404 25.53 -1.98 4.28
CA ASP A 404 26.84 -2.16 4.92
C ASP A 404 26.74 -2.26 6.44
N ASP A 405 25.61 -1.87 7.03
CA ASP A 405 25.36 -1.97 8.47
C ASP A 405 24.85 -3.36 8.90
N VAL A 406 24.60 -4.27 7.95
CA VAL A 406 24.07 -5.61 8.22
C VAL A 406 25.22 -6.58 8.52
N ILE A 407 25.15 -7.23 9.68
CA ILE A 407 26.08 -8.27 10.09
C ILE A 407 25.53 -9.62 9.65
N THR A 408 26.33 -10.41 8.92
CA THR A 408 25.94 -11.75 8.45
C THR A 408 27.03 -12.78 8.72
N LEU A 409 26.61 -14.03 8.92
CA LEU A 409 27.48 -15.20 8.92
C LEU A 409 26.94 -16.20 7.88
N ASP A 410 27.80 -16.65 6.98
CA ASP A 410 27.46 -17.65 5.97
C ASP A 410 26.79 -18.88 6.61
N LEU A 411 25.68 -19.33 6.03
CA LEU A 411 24.86 -20.40 6.59
C LEU A 411 25.65 -21.69 6.87
N ALA A 412 26.60 -22.06 6.01
CA ALA A 412 27.40 -23.28 6.21
C ALA A 412 28.34 -23.13 7.42
N VAL A 413 28.89 -21.93 7.63
CA VAL A 413 29.71 -21.62 8.81
C VAL A 413 28.84 -21.59 10.06
N ALA A 414 27.68 -20.95 10.00
CA ALA A 414 26.73 -20.86 11.11
C ALA A 414 26.23 -22.24 11.58
N ARG A 415 25.90 -23.13 10.64
CA ARG A 415 25.54 -24.54 10.93
C ARG A 415 26.69 -25.30 11.56
N LYS A 416 27.91 -25.17 11.02
CA LYS A 416 29.11 -25.82 11.57
C LYS A 416 29.43 -25.34 12.99
N ALA A 417 29.18 -24.07 13.28
CA ALA A 417 29.34 -23.48 14.61
C ALA A 417 28.21 -23.87 15.59
N GLY A 418 27.13 -24.48 15.11
CA GLY A 418 25.94 -24.80 15.92
C GLY A 418 25.06 -23.60 16.23
N LEU A 419 25.30 -22.44 15.59
CA LEU A 419 24.46 -21.24 15.72
C LEU A 419 23.14 -21.40 14.94
N VAL A 420 23.15 -22.13 13.83
CA VAL A 420 21.93 -22.48 13.09
C VAL A 420 21.74 -23.99 13.16
N VAL A 421 20.55 -24.41 13.59
CA VAL A 421 20.14 -25.82 13.63
C VAL A 421 18.88 -26.03 12.79
N ASP A 422 18.90 -27.03 11.91
CA ASP A 422 17.72 -27.44 11.15
C ASP A 422 16.83 -28.34 12.03
N LYS A 423 15.54 -28.01 12.15
CA LYS A 423 14.60 -28.78 12.98
C LYS A 423 13.23 -28.91 12.32
N VAL A 424 12.67 -30.12 12.32
CA VAL A 424 11.29 -30.39 11.90
C VAL A 424 10.37 -30.32 13.12
N LEU A 425 9.30 -29.54 13.05
CA LEU A 425 8.32 -29.36 14.14
C LEU A 425 6.88 -29.71 13.74
N THR A 426 6.70 -30.39 12.60
CA THR A 426 5.39 -30.82 12.12
C THR A 426 4.69 -31.75 13.11
N GLU A 427 5.38 -32.77 13.62
CA GLU A 427 4.81 -33.74 14.58
C GLU A 427 4.38 -33.06 15.90
N PRO A 428 5.23 -32.29 16.61
CA PRO A 428 4.80 -31.57 17.82
C PRO A 428 3.59 -30.65 17.61
N TYR A 429 3.49 -30.02 16.45
CA TYR A 429 2.38 -29.14 16.10
C TYR A 429 1.08 -29.93 15.85
N VAL A 430 1.15 -31.02 15.08
CA VAL A 430 0.02 -31.94 14.87
C VAL A 430 -0.47 -32.54 16.19
N ASP A 431 0.45 -33.06 17.02
CA ASP A 431 0.13 -33.61 18.34
C ASP A 431 -0.55 -32.58 19.26
N ALA A 432 -0.25 -31.29 19.11
CA ALA A 432 -0.88 -30.23 19.89
C ALA A 432 -2.32 -29.98 19.43
N ILE A 433 -2.59 -30.02 18.11
CA ILE A 433 -3.95 -29.93 17.57
C ILE A 433 -4.78 -31.12 18.06
N GLU A 434 -4.25 -32.33 17.95
CA GLU A 434 -4.96 -33.57 18.29
C GLU A 434 -5.27 -33.72 19.79
N LYS A 435 -4.62 -32.93 20.65
CA LYS A 435 -4.98 -32.84 22.07
C LYS A 435 -6.21 -31.99 22.34
N ILE A 436 -6.56 -31.09 21.42
CA ILE A 436 -7.70 -30.17 21.54
C ILE A 436 -8.89 -30.67 20.74
N VAL A 437 -8.62 -31.27 19.58
CA VAL A 437 -9.62 -31.82 18.68
C VAL A 437 -9.91 -33.28 19.06
N ASP A 438 -11.20 -33.65 19.11
CA ASP A 438 -11.65 -34.99 19.48
C ASP A 438 -11.47 -35.99 18.32
N VAL A 439 -10.22 -36.40 18.08
CA VAL A 439 -9.83 -37.33 16.99
C VAL A 439 -10.62 -38.63 17.06
N ASP A 440 -10.87 -39.15 18.27
CA ASP A 440 -11.58 -40.42 18.46
C ASP A 440 -13.07 -40.31 18.12
N ALA A 441 -13.72 -39.18 18.40
CA ALA A 441 -15.11 -38.96 17.99
C ALA A 441 -15.27 -38.85 16.45
N VAL A 442 -14.22 -38.48 15.73
CA VAL A 442 -14.23 -38.44 14.26
C VAL A 442 -14.05 -39.84 13.65
N ARG A 443 -13.36 -40.75 14.34
CA ARG A 443 -13.09 -42.10 13.83
C ARG A 443 -14.40 -42.87 13.62
N GLY A 444 -14.64 -43.28 12.38
CA GLY A 444 -15.85 -44.01 12.00
C GLY A 444 -17.01 -43.12 11.56
N SER A 445 -16.80 -41.81 11.42
CA SER A 445 -17.76 -40.88 10.81
C SER A 445 -18.00 -41.12 9.31
N ASP A 446 -17.11 -41.88 8.65
CA ASP A 446 -17.11 -42.12 7.20
C ASP A 446 -17.08 -40.86 6.31
N LEU A 447 -16.73 -39.70 6.91
CA LEU A 447 -16.64 -38.42 6.20
C LEU A 447 -15.65 -38.49 5.03
N ARG A 448 -16.09 -37.93 3.90
CA ARG A 448 -15.31 -37.79 2.66
C ARG A 448 -15.10 -36.32 2.39
N VAL A 449 -13.85 -35.90 2.41
CA VAL A 449 -13.49 -34.49 2.27
C VAL A 449 -12.64 -34.27 1.04
N ILE A 450 -12.80 -33.13 0.39
CA ILE A 450 -11.91 -32.65 -0.66
C ILE A 450 -11.21 -31.39 -0.17
N VAL A 451 -9.89 -31.34 -0.32
CA VAL A 451 -9.02 -30.30 0.22
C VAL A 451 -8.27 -29.60 -0.90
N ASP A 452 -8.31 -28.28 -0.91
CA ASP A 452 -7.54 -27.41 -1.79
C ASP A 452 -6.55 -26.56 -0.97
N PRO A 453 -5.29 -27.00 -0.82
CA PRO A 453 -4.23 -26.18 -0.20
C PRO A 453 -3.87 -24.94 -1.03
N MET A 454 -4.43 -24.78 -2.23
CA MET A 454 -4.13 -23.71 -3.17
C MET A 454 -2.63 -23.58 -3.48
N TYR A 455 -1.94 -24.71 -3.65
CA TYR A 455 -0.48 -24.84 -3.75
C TYR A 455 0.32 -24.36 -2.53
N GLY A 456 -0.35 -24.03 -1.43
CA GLY A 456 0.20 -23.62 -0.15
C GLY A 456 0.74 -24.77 0.71
N THR A 457 0.78 -24.54 2.02
CA THR A 457 1.57 -25.32 2.99
C THR A 457 0.79 -26.35 3.81
N SER A 458 -0.55 -26.43 3.68
CA SER A 458 -1.38 -27.27 4.54
C SER A 458 -1.35 -28.77 4.22
N GLN A 459 -0.85 -29.19 3.05
CA GLN A 459 -0.99 -30.59 2.60
C GLN A 459 -0.45 -31.60 3.62
N LEU A 460 0.77 -31.39 4.11
CA LEU A 460 1.43 -32.34 5.01
C LEU A 460 0.74 -32.38 6.39
N THR A 461 0.53 -31.21 6.99
CA THR A 461 -0.05 -31.08 8.34
C THR A 461 -1.51 -31.50 8.39
N LEU A 462 -2.36 -30.90 7.54
CA LEU A 462 -3.78 -31.23 7.49
C LEU A 462 -3.99 -32.68 7.01
N GLY A 463 -3.20 -33.15 6.04
CA GLY A 463 -3.25 -34.54 5.59
C GLY A 463 -2.94 -35.55 6.70
N THR A 464 -1.98 -35.23 7.58
CA THR A 464 -1.65 -36.08 8.73
C THR A 464 -2.83 -36.15 9.71
N ILE A 465 -3.37 -35.00 10.10
CA ILE A 465 -4.52 -34.92 11.02
C ILE A 465 -5.74 -35.67 10.47
N LEU A 466 -6.09 -35.44 9.19
CA LEU A 466 -7.22 -36.11 8.54
C LEU A 466 -7.02 -37.63 8.47
N ASN A 467 -5.79 -38.08 8.22
CA ASN A 467 -5.45 -39.50 8.24
C ASN A 467 -5.62 -40.11 9.64
N ASP A 468 -5.19 -39.41 10.69
CA ASP A 468 -5.22 -39.91 12.07
C ASP A 468 -6.66 -39.94 12.64
N MET A 469 -7.50 -39.02 12.15
CA MET A 469 -8.97 -39.03 12.29
C MET A 469 -9.68 -40.12 11.47
N ARG A 470 -8.97 -40.78 10.54
CA ARG A 470 -9.52 -41.75 9.57
C ARG A 470 -10.59 -41.18 8.63
N VAL A 471 -10.41 -39.92 8.23
CA VAL A 471 -11.24 -39.24 7.23
C VAL A 471 -10.74 -39.56 5.82
N ARG A 472 -11.64 -39.77 4.87
CA ARG A 472 -11.26 -40.03 3.48
C ARG A 472 -11.04 -38.69 2.76
N SER A 473 -9.78 -38.29 2.58
CA SER A 473 -9.42 -37.01 1.96
C SER A 473 -8.92 -37.16 0.53
N GLU A 474 -9.42 -36.33 -0.39
CA GLU A 474 -8.84 -36.07 -1.72
C GLU A 474 -8.21 -34.69 -1.75
N PHE A 475 -6.97 -34.57 -2.25
CA PHE A 475 -6.27 -33.28 -2.37
C PHE A 475 -6.20 -32.84 -3.83
N ILE A 476 -6.51 -31.56 -4.07
CA ILE A 476 -6.28 -30.87 -5.36
C ILE A 476 -5.26 -29.75 -5.17
N HIS A 477 -4.62 -29.30 -6.25
CA HIS A 477 -3.61 -28.22 -6.22
C HIS A 477 -2.53 -28.37 -5.13
N ALA A 478 -2.08 -29.60 -4.84
CA ALA A 478 -1.16 -29.86 -3.74
C ALA A 478 0.33 -29.79 -4.15
N SER A 479 0.61 -29.80 -5.46
CA SER A 479 1.97 -29.75 -6.00
C SER A 479 2.71 -28.46 -5.60
N HIS A 480 4.03 -28.50 -5.62
CA HIS A 480 4.83 -27.29 -5.39
C HIS A 480 4.71 -26.39 -6.62
N ASN A 481 4.05 -25.24 -6.47
CA ASN A 481 3.94 -24.23 -7.51
C ASN A 481 4.05 -22.83 -6.88
N PRO A 482 5.23 -22.15 -6.99
CA PRO A 482 5.42 -20.84 -6.38
C PRO A 482 4.59 -19.74 -7.05
N LEU A 483 3.99 -20.03 -8.22
CA LEU A 483 3.07 -19.14 -8.92
C LEU A 483 1.60 -19.37 -8.52
N PHE A 484 1.30 -20.33 -7.64
CA PHE A 484 -0.07 -20.63 -7.18
C PHE A 484 -1.08 -20.83 -8.33
N GLY A 485 -0.63 -21.37 -9.48
CA GLY A 485 -1.46 -21.51 -10.68
C GLY A 485 -1.77 -20.21 -11.43
N GLY A 486 -1.06 -19.12 -11.13
CA GLY A 486 -1.23 -17.80 -11.73
C GLY A 486 -2.28 -16.92 -11.03
N ILE A 487 -2.77 -17.34 -9.86
CA ILE A 487 -3.78 -16.62 -9.08
C ILE A 487 -3.31 -16.42 -7.64
N ALA A 488 -3.89 -15.45 -6.95
CA ALA A 488 -3.71 -15.29 -5.51
C ALA A 488 -4.26 -16.52 -4.75
N PRO A 489 -3.53 -17.09 -3.77
CA PRO A 489 -3.99 -18.22 -2.98
C PRO A 489 -4.93 -17.74 -1.86
N ALA A 490 -6.10 -17.21 -2.21
CA ALA A 490 -7.12 -16.74 -1.28
C ALA A 490 -8.37 -17.63 -1.34
N PRO A 491 -8.84 -18.23 -0.24
CA PRO A 491 -9.92 -19.21 -0.25
C PRO A 491 -11.31 -18.53 -0.27
N ASP A 492 -11.60 -17.76 -1.33
CA ASP A 492 -12.89 -17.09 -1.54
C ASP A 492 -13.73 -17.75 -2.64
N LEU A 493 -14.99 -17.31 -2.75
CA LEU A 493 -15.96 -17.84 -3.70
C LEU A 493 -15.45 -17.87 -5.15
N GLN A 494 -14.72 -16.85 -5.59
CA GLN A 494 -14.23 -16.76 -6.98
C GLN A 494 -13.14 -17.80 -7.23
N ARG A 495 -12.20 -17.93 -6.31
CA ARG A 495 -11.01 -18.78 -6.45
C ARG A 495 -11.29 -20.25 -6.12
N LEU A 496 -12.31 -20.54 -5.33
CA LEU A 496 -12.75 -21.91 -5.02
C LEU A 496 -13.69 -22.53 -6.07
N SER A 497 -13.83 -21.92 -7.24
CA SER A 497 -14.71 -22.41 -8.32
C SER A 497 -14.43 -23.86 -8.74
N THR A 498 -13.16 -24.30 -8.73
CA THR A 498 -12.79 -25.69 -9.03
C THR A 498 -13.29 -26.65 -7.93
N LEU A 499 -13.01 -26.33 -6.66
CA LEU A 499 -13.46 -27.10 -5.50
C LEU A 499 -14.99 -27.24 -5.48
N ILE A 500 -15.69 -26.11 -5.65
CA ILE A 500 -17.16 -26.04 -5.73
C ILE A 500 -17.69 -26.94 -6.87
N SER A 501 -17.08 -26.84 -8.05
CA SER A 501 -17.49 -27.63 -9.21
C SER A 501 -17.32 -29.13 -8.97
N MET A 502 -16.22 -29.54 -8.33
CA MET A 502 -15.95 -30.95 -8.02
C MET A 502 -16.95 -31.51 -7.00
N ILE A 503 -17.38 -30.71 -6.03
CA ILE A 503 -18.41 -31.14 -5.06
C ILE A 503 -19.77 -31.29 -5.77
N LYS A 504 -20.19 -30.28 -6.54
CA LYS A 504 -21.47 -30.32 -7.28
C LYS A 504 -21.54 -31.48 -8.27
N GLN A 505 -20.44 -31.76 -8.97
CA GLN A 505 -20.36 -32.86 -9.94
C GLN A 505 -20.12 -34.22 -9.27
N GLY A 506 -19.72 -34.24 -8.00
CA GLY A 506 -19.43 -35.46 -7.26
C GLY A 506 -20.67 -36.25 -6.86
N ASP A 507 -21.89 -35.71 -6.99
CA ASP A 507 -23.17 -36.38 -6.70
C ASP A 507 -23.18 -37.11 -5.34
N GLY A 508 -22.85 -36.36 -4.27
CA GLY A 508 -22.77 -36.91 -2.92
C GLY A 508 -21.49 -37.71 -2.63
N ARG A 509 -20.45 -37.57 -3.46
CA ARG A 509 -19.11 -38.13 -3.20
C ARG A 509 -18.38 -37.45 -2.04
N TYR A 510 -18.62 -36.16 -1.82
CA TYR A 510 -17.97 -35.37 -0.79
C TYR A 510 -19.01 -34.81 0.18
N ASP A 511 -18.67 -34.83 1.46
CA ASP A 511 -19.46 -34.30 2.55
C ASP A 511 -18.97 -32.89 2.96
N LEU A 512 -17.73 -32.53 2.60
CA LEU A 512 -17.10 -31.25 2.92
C LEU A 512 -15.99 -30.89 1.92
N GLY A 513 -15.98 -29.64 1.47
CA GLY A 513 -14.84 -28.98 0.84
C GLY A 513 -14.11 -28.08 1.81
N MET A 514 -12.77 -28.15 1.82
CA MET A 514 -11.91 -27.29 2.62
C MET A 514 -10.82 -26.67 1.77
N ALA A 515 -10.46 -25.43 2.07
CA ALA A 515 -9.33 -24.76 1.45
C ALA A 515 -8.56 -23.92 2.47
N THR A 516 -7.26 -23.73 2.20
CA THR A 516 -6.40 -22.85 3.00
C THR A 516 -5.63 -21.90 2.10
N ASP A 517 -5.26 -20.73 2.60
CA ASP A 517 -4.38 -19.80 1.87
C ASP A 517 -2.91 -20.28 1.83
N GLY A 518 -2.04 -19.51 1.15
CA GLY A 518 -0.67 -19.89 0.86
C GLY A 518 0.17 -20.32 2.09
N ASP A 519 -0.03 -19.65 3.22
CA ASP A 519 0.63 -19.96 4.50
C ASP A 519 -0.30 -20.62 5.53
N SER A 520 -1.51 -20.99 5.12
CA SER A 520 -2.47 -21.79 5.87
C SER A 520 -2.92 -21.18 7.21
N ASP A 521 -2.93 -19.85 7.27
CA ASP A 521 -3.51 -19.11 8.40
C ASP A 521 -5.00 -18.76 8.17
N ARG A 522 -5.52 -18.96 6.95
CA ARG A 522 -6.94 -18.80 6.59
C ARG A 522 -7.59 -20.10 6.16
N ILE A 523 -8.90 -20.15 6.32
CA ILE A 523 -9.77 -21.25 5.91
C ILE A 523 -10.90 -20.76 4.97
N GLY A 524 -11.24 -21.60 3.99
CA GLY A 524 -12.50 -21.52 3.24
C GLY A 524 -13.21 -22.87 3.26
N ILE A 525 -14.54 -22.84 3.33
CA ILE A 525 -15.39 -24.03 3.43
C ILE A 525 -16.41 -24.03 2.30
N VAL A 526 -16.64 -25.21 1.74
CA VAL A 526 -17.73 -25.49 0.81
C VAL A 526 -18.53 -26.65 1.38
N ASP A 527 -19.84 -26.49 1.49
CA ASP A 527 -20.71 -27.52 2.07
C ASP A 527 -20.92 -28.71 1.12
N GLU A 528 -21.71 -29.69 1.57
CA GLU A 528 -22.02 -30.90 0.81
C GLU A 528 -22.84 -30.66 -0.48
N THR A 529 -23.42 -29.47 -0.64
CA THR A 529 -24.18 -29.07 -1.83
C THR A 529 -23.33 -28.29 -2.84
N GLY A 530 -22.09 -27.96 -2.47
CA GLY A 530 -21.23 -27.09 -3.25
C GLY A 530 -21.54 -25.60 -3.03
N GLU A 531 -22.18 -25.23 -1.93
CA GLU A 531 -22.36 -23.84 -1.52
C GLU A 531 -21.12 -23.36 -0.76
N TYR A 532 -20.59 -22.20 -1.13
CA TYR A 532 -19.51 -21.58 -0.37
C TYR A 532 -20.08 -21.04 0.96
N ILE A 533 -19.45 -21.42 2.05
CA ILE A 533 -19.82 -20.97 3.39
C ILE A 533 -18.97 -19.76 3.72
N SER A 534 -19.63 -18.61 3.90
CA SER A 534 -18.96 -17.37 4.26
C SER A 534 -18.17 -17.55 5.56
N THR A 535 -17.06 -16.83 5.74
CA THR A 535 -16.34 -16.90 7.01
C THR A 535 -17.21 -16.44 8.18
N ASN A 536 -18.11 -15.49 7.96
CA ASN A 536 -19.10 -15.07 8.97
C ASN A 536 -19.96 -16.27 9.43
N ASP A 537 -20.48 -17.06 8.50
CA ASP A 537 -21.27 -18.26 8.80
C ASP A 537 -20.42 -19.35 9.47
N LEU A 538 -19.17 -19.51 9.04
CA LEU A 538 -18.23 -20.44 9.67
C LEU A 538 -17.97 -20.09 11.14
N LEU A 539 -17.80 -18.80 11.46
CA LEU A 539 -17.63 -18.34 12.84
C LEU A 539 -18.89 -18.62 13.68
N LEU A 540 -20.08 -18.42 13.12
CA LEU A 540 -21.34 -18.75 13.80
C LEU A 540 -21.43 -20.25 14.09
N LEU A 541 -21.15 -21.09 13.09
CA LEU A 541 -21.17 -22.55 13.21
C LEU A 541 -20.23 -23.04 14.31
N LEU A 542 -18.98 -22.55 14.30
CA LEU A 542 -17.98 -22.96 15.29
C LEU A 542 -18.29 -22.42 16.68
N TYR A 543 -18.76 -21.17 16.81
CA TYR A 543 -19.14 -20.63 18.12
C TYR A 543 -20.30 -21.39 18.74
N TRP A 544 -21.35 -21.65 17.95
CA TRP A 544 -22.48 -22.47 18.37
C TRP A 544 -22.03 -23.88 18.78
N TYR A 545 -21.16 -24.51 17.98
CA TYR A 545 -20.66 -25.85 18.27
C TYR A 545 -19.84 -25.92 19.57
N LEU A 546 -18.93 -24.96 19.76
CA LEU A 546 -18.12 -24.86 20.98
C LEU A 546 -19.01 -24.68 22.22
N HIS A 547 -20.05 -23.85 22.13
CA HIS A 547 -20.94 -23.58 23.24
C HIS A 547 -21.95 -24.72 23.53
N GLU A 548 -22.68 -25.17 22.53
CA GLU A 548 -23.80 -26.11 22.69
C GLU A 548 -23.36 -27.58 22.71
N PHE A 549 -22.35 -27.95 21.90
CA PHE A 549 -21.89 -29.33 21.79
C PHE A 549 -20.66 -29.61 22.65
N ARG A 550 -19.67 -28.71 22.68
CA ARG A 550 -18.50 -28.86 23.58
C ARG A 550 -18.77 -28.37 24.99
N GLY A 551 -19.83 -27.61 25.21
CA GLY A 551 -20.21 -27.07 26.53
C GLY A 551 -19.30 -25.95 27.02
N GLU A 552 -18.50 -25.35 26.13
CA GLU A 552 -17.57 -24.29 26.49
C GLU A 552 -18.29 -22.96 26.71
N LYS A 553 -18.08 -22.36 27.89
CA LYS A 553 -18.66 -21.06 28.25
C LYS A 553 -17.66 -19.93 28.09
N GLY A 554 -18.14 -18.75 27.75
CA GLY A 554 -17.38 -17.53 27.47
C GLY A 554 -17.76 -16.86 26.15
N GLY A 555 -17.39 -15.60 26.03
CA GLY A 555 -17.78 -14.72 24.93
C GLY A 555 -17.16 -15.02 23.56
N VAL A 556 -17.38 -14.08 22.63
CA VAL A 556 -16.83 -14.10 21.27
C VAL A 556 -16.21 -12.75 20.91
N VAL A 557 -15.07 -12.78 20.22
CA VAL A 557 -14.41 -11.57 19.71
C VAL A 557 -14.42 -11.55 18.20
N ARG A 558 -14.81 -10.41 17.64
CA ARG A 558 -14.85 -10.20 16.20
C ARG A 558 -14.26 -8.84 15.85
N ASN A 559 -13.67 -8.70 14.66
CA ASN A 559 -13.30 -7.37 14.19
C ASN A 559 -14.52 -6.60 13.66
N LEU A 560 -14.35 -5.30 13.41
CA LEU A 560 -15.43 -4.42 12.94
C LEU A 560 -16.02 -4.76 11.56
N ALA A 561 -15.35 -5.57 10.73
CA ALA A 561 -15.81 -5.99 9.40
C ALA A 561 -16.48 -7.38 9.43
N THR A 562 -16.68 -7.94 10.62
CA THR A 562 -17.26 -9.28 10.84
C THR A 562 -18.71 -9.14 11.31
N THR A 563 -19.55 -10.10 10.93
CA THR A 563 -21.01 -10.08 11.12
C THR A 563 -21.47 -9.75 12.55
N HIS A 564 -22.55 -8.97 12.66
CA HIS A 564 -23.27 -8.73 13.91
C HIS A 564 -24.12 -9.93 14.35
N LEU A 565 -24.27 -10.96 13.51
CA LEU A 565 -24.94 -12.21 13.91
C LEU A 565 -24.21 -12.92 15.07
N LEU A 566 -22.88 -12.76 15.19
CA LEU A 566 -22.13 -13.29 16.34
C LEU A 566 -22.55 -12.63 17.65
N ASP A 567 -22.90 -11.34 17.62
CA ASP A 567 -23.38 -10.62 18.79
C ASP A 567 -24.77 -11.14 19.20
N ARG A 568 -25.64 -11.39 18.22
CA ARG A 568 -26.96 -12.02 18.47
C ARG A 568 -26.81 -13.41 19.08
N LEU A 569 -25.89 -14.22 18.56
CA LEU A 569 -25.64 -15.57 19.06
C LEU A 569 -25.05 -15.56 20.48
N ALA A 570 -24.09 -14.67 20.75
CA ALA A 570 -23.55 -14.49 22.10
C ALA A 570 -24.63 -14.04 23.09
N ALA A 571 -25.46 -13.06 22.71
CA ALA A 571 -26.59 -12.60 23.52
C ALA A 571 -27.61 -13.72 23.80
N HIS A 572 -27.88 -14.59 22.80
CA HIS A 572 -28.73 -15.76 22.99
C HIS A 572 -28.18 -16.72 24.05
N PHE A 573 -26.86 -16.90 24.10
CA PHE A 573 -26.19 -17.72 25.12
C PHE A 573 -25.98 -17.00 26.46
N GLY A 574 -26.28 -15.70 26.55
CA GLY A 574 -26.02 -14.89 27.73
C GLY A 574 -24.54 -14.55 27.92
N GLU A 575 -23.76 -14.60 26.84
CA GLU A 575 -22.31 -14.36 26.82
C GLU A 575 -21.99 -12.97 26.24
N GLU A 576 -20.81 -12.43 26.56
CA GLU A 576 -20.34 -11.14 26.03
C GLU A 576 -19.84 -11.29 24.58
N SER A 577 -20.10 -10.29 23.74
CA SER A 577 -19.36 -10.12 22.47
C SER A 577 -18.53 -8.85 22.47
N ARG A 578 -17.36 -8.89 21.84
CA ARG A 578 -16.47 -7.73 21.73
C ARG A 578 -16.08 -7.45 20.28
N GLU A 579 -16.32 -6.21 19.85
CA GLU A 579 -15.84 -5.67 18.58
C GLU A 579 -14.45 -5.04 18.77
N VAL A 580 -13.51 -5.33 17.86
CA VAL A 580 -12.15 -4.79 17.85
C VAL A 580 -11.71 -4.26 16.49
N LYS A 581 -10.57 -3.57 16.43
CA LYS A 581 -9.90 -3.14 15.18
C LYS A 581 -9.54 -4.34 14.29
N VAL A 582 -9.38 -4.13 12.98
CA VAL A 582 -8.87 -5.19 12.09
C VAL A 582 -7.42 -5.49 12.45
N GLY A 583 -7.08 -6.78 12.43
CA GLY A 583 -5.75 -7.28 12.80
C GLY A 583 -5.86 -8.24 13.96
N PHE A 584 -5.42 -9.48 13.73
CA PHE A 584 -5.62 -10.59 14.66
C PHE A 584 -4.97 -10.40 16.05
N LYS A 585 -4.01 -9.48 16.17
CA LYS A 585 -3.45 -9.04 17.46
C LYS A 585 -4.51 -8.44 18.40
N HIS A 586 -5.51 -7.75 17.85
CA HIS A 586 -6.59 -7.18 18.63
C HIS A 586 -7.65 -8.21 19.00
N VAL A 587 -7.87 -9.21 18.13
CA VAL A 587 -8.79 -10.33 18.39
C VAL A 587 -8.29 -11.14 19.59
N THR A 588 -7.02 -11.56 19.56
CA THR A 588 -6.42 -12.36 20.64
C THR A 588 -6.36 -11.61 21.97
N ALA A 589 -5.98 -10.33 21.97
CA ALA A 589 -6.01 -9.49 23.17
C ALA A 589 -7.44 -9.32 23.74
N GLY A 590 -8.43 -9.12 22.87
CA GLY A 590 -9.83 -9.05 23.29
C GLY A 590 -10.34 -10.37 23.87
N MET A 591 -9.91 -11.51 23.31
CA MET A 591 -10.32 -12.82 23.82
C MET A 591 -9.83 -13.05 25.25
N GLU A 592 -8.60 -12.64 25.55
CA GLU A 592 -8.05 -12.72 26.90
C GLU A 592 -8.82 -11.82 27.88
N GLU A 593 -9.16 -10.59 27.46
CA GLU A 593 -9.87 -9.61 28.30
C GLU A 593 -11.24 -10.11 28.77
N ILE A 594 -12.02 -10.71 27.87
CA ILE A 594 -13.40 -11.15 28.16
C ILE A 594 -13.52 -12.66 28.42
N GLY A 595 -12.39 -13.39 28.40
CA GLY A 595 -12.39 -14.85 28.52
C GLY A 595 -13.11 -15.57 27.38
N ALA A 596 -13.07 -15.01 26.17
CA ALA A 596 -13.80 -15.51 25.00
C ALA A 596 -13.37 -16.92 24.60
N VAL A 597 -14.33 -17.69 24.07
CA VAL A 597 -14.12 -19.04 23.53
C VAL A 597 -13.62 -18.98 22.09
N LEU A 598 -14.14 -18.05 21.29
CA LEU A 598 -13.82 -17.90 19.87
C LEU A 598 -13.40 -16.46 19.55
N GLY A 599 -12.38 -16.32 18.71
CA GLY A 599 -12.01 -15.07 18.08
C GLY A 599 -11.86 -15.24 16.57
N GLY A 600 -12.44 -14.33 15.79
CA GLY A 600 -12.44 -14.47 14.33
C GLY A 600 -12.51 -13.16 13.55
N GLU A 601 -12.15 -13.25 12.28
CA GLU A 601 -12.23 -12.17 11.30
C GLU A 601 -12.90 -12.67 10.03
N SER A 602 -13.74 -11.85 9.40
CA SER A 602 -14.39 -12.12 8.10
C SER A 602 -13.42 -12.43 6.95
N SER A 603 -12.12 -12.21 7.14
CA SER A 603 -11.06 -12.52 6.16
C SER A 603 -10.64 -13.99 6.08
N GLY A 604 -11.29 -14.89 6.83
CA GLY A 604 -11.00 -16.33 6.85
C GLY A 604 -10.12 -16.79 8.02
N GLY A 605 -9.84 -15.93 9.00
CA GLY A 605 -8.95 -16.24 10.11
C GLY A 605 -9.69 -16.41 11.44
N LEU A 606 -9.34 -17.45 12.22
CA LEU A 606 -9.91 -17.69 13.55
C LEU A 606 -8.95 -18.41 14.49
N THR A 607 -9.25 -18.32 15.78
CA THR A 607 -8.62 -19.11 16.86
C THR A 607 -9.64 -19.36 17.98
N VAL A 608 -9.35 -20.33 18.83
CA VAL A 608 -10.17 -20.69 20.00
C VAL A 608 -9.35 -20.61 21.28
N ARG A 609 -10.03 -20.46 22.41
CA ARG A 609 -9.41 -20.46 23.73
C ARG A 609 -8.57 -21.73 23.94
N GLY A 610 -7.35 -21.56 24.46
CA GLY A 610 -6.43 -22.67 24.71
C GLY A 610 -5.65 -23.13 23.47
N TRP A 611 -5.82 -22.47 22.32
CA TRP A 611 -4.97 -22.63 21.15
C TRP A 611 -3.95 -21.49 21.01
N ILE A 612 -3.23 -21.44 19.89
CA ILE A 612 -2.21 -20.43 19.61
C ILE A 612 -2.79 -19.02 19.53
N LEU A 613 -1.97 -18.01 19.84
CA LEU A 613 -2.30 -16.58 19.75
C LEU A 613 -2.18 -16.05 18.30
N GLY A 614 -2.73 -16.80 17.35
CA GLY A 614 -2.68 -16.53 15.93
C GLY A 614 -3.76 -17.29 15.19
N LYS A 615 -3.93 -17.00 13.90
CA LYS A 615 -4.90 -17.70 13.07
C LYS A 615 -4.35 -19.07 12.68
N ASP A 616 -5.23 -20.06 12.64
CA ASP A 616 -4.85 -21.42 12.23
C ASP A 616 -5.95 -22.07 11.38
N GLY A 617 -5.76 -22.03 10.05
CA GLY A 617 -6.67 -22.65 9.11
C GLY A 617 -6.67 -24.19 9.18
N ILE A 618 -5.54 -24.79 9.55
CA ILE A 618 -5.39 -26.25 9.66
C ILE A 618 -6.18 -26.76 10.88
N PHE A 619 -6.00 -26.10 12.03
CA PHE A 619 -6.80 -26.35 13.23
C PHE A 619 -8.29 -26.13 12.97
N ALA A 620 -8.66 -25.05 12.28
CA ALA A 620 -10.05 -24.78 11.95
C ALA A 620 -10.66 -25.88 11.07
N CYS A 621 -9.93 -26.39 10.07
CA CYS A 621 -10.37 -27.53 9.26
C CYS A 621 -10.62 -28.78 10.12
N ALA A 622 -9.69 -29.10 11.02
CA ALA A 622 -9.81 -30.21 11.96
C ALA A 622 -11.05 -30.07 12.87
N LEU A 623 -11.32 -28.86 13.36
CA LEU A 623 -12.47 -28.56 14.23
C LEU A 623 -13.81 -28.65 13.47
N VAL A 624 -13.86 -28.24 12.19
CA VAL A 624 -15.07 -28.41 11.35
C VAL A 624 -15.37 -29.88 11.15
N VAL A 625 -14.36 -30.71 10.88
CA VAL A 625 -14.51 -32.16 10.76
C VAL A 625 -15.03 -32.78 12.07
N GLU A 626 -14.48 -32.37 13.21
CA GLU A 626 -14.99 -32.76 14.54
C GLU A 626 -16.47 -32.39 14.71
N MET A 627 -16.83 -31.16 14.36
CA MET A 627 -18.21 -30.66 14.44
C MET A 627 -19.17 -31.53 13.63
N LEU A 628 -18.85 -31.85 12.37
CA LEU A 628 -19.71 -32.69 11.54
C LEU A 628 -19.82 -34.11 12.10
N ALA A 629 -18.71 -34.69 12.56
CA ALA A 629 -18.72 -36.03 13.14
C ALA A 629 -19.55 -36.12 14.43
N ARG A 630 -19.42 -35.14 15.34
CA ARG A 630 -20.12 -35.16 16.63
C ARG A 630 -21.59 -34.78 16.53
N THR A 631 -21.93 -33.86 15.64
CA THR A 631 -23.33 -33.47 15.42
C THR A 631 -24.09 -34.48 14.57
N GLY A 632 -23.39 -35.20 13.66
CA GLY A 632 -24.00 -36.06 12.66
C GLY A 632 -24.86 -35.29 11.66
N LYS A 633 -24.68 -33.97 11.55
CA LYS A 633 -25.47 -33.06 10.72
C LYS A 633 -24.62 -32.48 9.59
N LYS A 634 -25.30 -32.08 8.53
CA LYS A 634 -24.70 -31.36 7.40
C LYS A 634 -24.53 -29.88 7.74
N ILE A 635 -23.63 -29.19 7.03
CA ILE A 635 -23.43 -27.75 7.25
C ILE A 635 -24.69 -26.97 6.89
N SER A 636 -25.37 -27.33 5.79
CA SER A 636 -26.63 -26.69 5.39
C SER A 636 -27.70 -26.76 6.51
N GLU A 637 -27.83 -27.91 7.17
CA GLU A 637 -28.77 -28.11 8.28
C GLU A 637 -28.39 -27.29 9.52
N LEU A 638 -27.10 -27.32 9.90
CA LEU A 638 -26.59 -26.56 11.04
C LEU A 638 -26.78 -25.05 10.85
N ARG A 639 -26.53 -24.56 9.64
CA ARG A 639 -26.68 -23.13 9.31
C ARG A 639 -28.13 -22.68 9.46
N GLU A 640 -29.10 -23.45 8.96
CA GLU A 640 -30.52 -23.12 9.12
C GLU A 640 -30.93 -23.12 10.60
N MET A 641 -30.47 -24.10 11.40
CA MET A 641 -30.72 -24.12 12.84
C MET A 641 -30.20 -22.86 13.56
N ILE A 642 -29.02 -22.36 13.17
CA ILE A 642 -28.46 -21.15 13.77
C ILE A 642 -29.24 -19.91 13.29
N TYR A 643 -29.67 -19.86 12.03
CA TYR A 643 -30.49 -18.76 11.53
C TYR A 643 -31.88 -18.68 12.18
N GLU A 644 -32.43 -19.79 12.65
CA GLU A 644 -33.64 -19.76 13.49
C GLU A 644 -33.41 -19.00 14.82
N ILE A 645 -32.17 -18.98 15.33
CA ILE A 645 -31.77 -18.28 16.55
C ILE A 645 -31.43 -16.81 16.24
N THR A 646 -30.58 -16.57 15.26
CA THR A 646 -29.97 -15.25 15.03
C THR A 646 -30.77 -14.39 14.05
N GLY A 647 -31.71 -14.96 13.32
CA GLY A 647 -32.20 -14.38 12.07
C GLY A 647 -31.10 -14.37 10.99
N ARG A 648 -31.32 -13.59 9.93
CA ARG A 648 -30.40 -13.47 8.80
C ARG A 648 -29.96 -12.02 8.60
N LEU A 649 -28.71 -11.88 8.15
CA LEU A 649 -28.15 -10.66 7.60
C LEU A 649 -27.39 -11.04 6.31
N TYR A 650 -27.25 -10.09 5.40
CA TYR A 650 -26.66 -10.25 4.09
C TYR A 650 -25.45 -9.32 3.98
N THR A 651 -24.26 -9.92 3.85
CA THR A 651 -23.01 -9.18 3.70
C THR A 651 -22.66 -8.98 2.23
N LEU A 652 -22.21 -7.78 1.86
CA LEU A 652 -21.54 -7.53 0.59
C LEU A 652 -20.24 -6.78 0.83
N GLU A 653 -19.27 -7.01 -0.06
CA GLU A 653 -17.98 -6.32 -0.05
C GLU A 653 -17.61 -5.81 -1.44
N ALA A 654 -16.88 -4.69 -1.46
CA ALA A 654 -16.23 -4.18 -2.65
C ALA A 654 -14.90 -3.52 -2.27
N GLY A 655 -14.03 -3.34 -3.25
CA GLY A 655 -12.80 -2.58 -3.09
C GLY A 655 -12.57 -1.69 -4.31
N VAL A 656 -11.91 -0.57 -4.09
CA VAL A 656 -11.32 0.26 -5.15
C VAL A 656 -9.85 0.46 -4.83
N ASP A 657 -9.00 0.55 -5.86
CA ASP A 657 -7.59 0.89 -5.66
C ASP A 657 -7.48 2.22 -4.91
N SER A 658 -6.72 2.23 -3.82
CA SER A 658 -6.48 3.42 -3.02
C SER A 658 -5.17 4.08 -3.42
N THR A 659 -5.20 5.38 -3.64
CA THR A 659 -3.99 6.20 -3.71
C THR A 659 -3.64 6.80 -2.35
N PRO A 660 -2.39 7.26 -2.15
CA PRO A 660 -2.02 8.03 -0.95
C PRO A 660 -2.95 9.22 -0.71
N GLU A 661 -3.40 9.89 -1.76
CA GLU A 661 -4.23 11.07 -1.65
C GLU A 661 -5.67 10.75 -1.22
N MET A 662 -6.22 9.60 -1.62
CA MET A 662 -7.53 9.14 -1.11
C MET A 662 -7.52 8.97 0.42
N ARG A 663 -6.39 8.58 1.02
CA ARG A 663 -6.26 8.40 2.48
C ARG A 663 -6.44 9.68 3.27
N VAL A 664 -6.34 10.84 2.62
CA VAL A 664 -6.59 12.16 3.22
C VAL A 664 -7.99 12.67 2.82
N ALA A 665 -8.32 12.59 1.53
CA ALA A 665 -9.55 13.14 0.99
C ALA A 665 -10.82 12.44 1.51
N VAL A 666 -10.82 11.11 1.62
CA VAL A 666 -12.00 10.35 2.04
C VAL A 666 -12.36 10.60 3.52
N PRO A 667 -11.42 10.51 4.49
CA PRO A 667 -11.72 10.87 5.89
C PRO A 667 -12.22 12.31 6.03
N ARG A 668 -11.58 13.27 5.34
CA ARG A 668 -11.98 14.67 5.39
C ARG A 668 -13.40 14.90 4.86
N ARG A 669 -13.80 14.21 3.79
CA ARG A 669 -15.17 14.27 3.25
C ARG A 669 -16.19 13.72 4.26
N LEU A 670 -15.82 12.66 4.98
CA LEU A 670 -16.66 12.07 6.04
C LEU A 670 -16.80 13.01 7.26
N GLU A 671 -15.79 13.84 7.53
CA GLU A 671 -15.81 14.84 8.60
C GLU A 671 -16.58 16.13 8.23
N ALA A 672 -16.55 16.52 6.94
CA ALA A 672 -17.11 17.78 6.48
C ALA A 672 -18.64 17.85 6.52
N ASP A 673 -19.33 16.72 6.35
CA ASP A 673 -20.79 16.63 6.41
C ASP A 673 -21.22 15.48 7.34
N PRO A 674 -21.86 15.77 8.49
CA PRO A 674 -22.30 14.73 9.41
C PRO A 674 -23.25 13.74 8.72
N LEU A 675 -22.80 12.48 8.60
CA LEU A 675 -23.60 11.42 8.01
C LEU A 675 -24.80 11.07 8.91
N THR A 676 -25.94 11.70 8.63
CA THR A 676 -27.21 11.40 9.31
C THR A 676 -28.00 10.30 8.60
N HIS A 677 -27.73 10.06 7.31
CA HIS A 677 -28.41 9.04 6.49
C HIS A 677 -27.45 8.39 5.48
N ILE A 678 -27.70 7.12 5.15
CA ILE A 678 -27.17 6.46 3.94
C ILE A 678 -28.38 6.15 3.05
N GLY A 679 -28.51 6.85 1.92
CA GLY A 679 -29.72 6.77 1.11
C GLY A 679 -30.98 7.09 1.95
N PRO A 680 -32.00 6.23 1.99
CA PRO A 680 -33.20 6.44 2.82
C PRO A 680 -33.03 6.00 4.29
N TYR A 681 -31.87 5.47 4.69
CA TYR A 681 -31.69 4.80 5.98
C TYR A 681 -31.06 5.74 7.02
N PRO A 682 -31.67 5.91 8.21
CA PRO A 682 -31.13 6.77 9.26
C PRO A 682 -29.90 6.14 9.92
N VAL A 683 -28.90 6.98 10.21
CA VAL A 683 -27.68 6.62 10.94
C VAL A 683 -27.95 6.68 12.44
N VAL A 684 -27.66 5.58 13.13
CA VAL A 684 -27.78 5.44 14.59
C VAL A 684 -26.50 5.92 15.27
N SER A 685 -25.34 5.49 14.76
CA SER A 685 -24.04 5.91 15.30
C SER A 685 -22.93 5.73 14.27
N ILE A 686 -21.80 6.40 14.50
CA ILE A 686 -20.60 6.28 13.69
C ILE A 686 -19.44 5.91 14.62
N SER A 687 -18.67 4.90 14.22
CA SER A 687 -17.45 4.49 14.90
C SER A 687 -16.25 4.76 14.00
N HIS A 688 -15.26 5.46 14.54
CA HIS A 688 -13.97 5.73 13.90
C HIS A 688 -12.85 4.83 14.43
N LEU A 689 -13.21 3.66 14.97
CA LEU A 689 -12.26 2.77 15.63
C LEU A 689 -11.13 2.31 14.69
N ASP A 690 -11.46 1.97 13.45
CA ASP A 690 -10.53 1.63 12.37
C ASP A 690 -11.23 1.76 11.00
N GLY A 691 -11.04 2.90 10.34
CA GLY A 691 -11.91 3.36 9.26
C GLY A 691 -13.18 4.04 9.80
N THR A 692 -14.22 4.14 8.98
CA THR A 692 -15.50 4.74 9.35
C THR A 692 -16.62 3.71 9.21
N LYS A 693 -17.06 3.18 10.35
CA LYS A 693 -18.22 2.27 10.43
C LYS A 693 -19.47 3.07 10.77
N ILE A 694 -20.48 2.95 9.93
CA ILE A 694 -21.77 3.63 10.02
C ILE A 694 -22.79 2.57 10.44
N VAL A 695 -23.32 2.71 11.65
CA VAL A 695 -24.33 1.79 12.21
C VAL A 695 -25.71 2.37 11.96
N LEU A 696 -26.59 1.54 11.43
CA LEU A 696 -27.99 1.84 11.10
C LEU A 696 -28.90 1.02 12.02
N GLU A 697 -30.21 1.22 11.93
CA GLU A 697 -31.19 0.43 12.69
C GLU A 697 -31.14 -1.06 12.32
N ASN A 698 -31.66 -1.94 13.19
CA ASN A 698 -31.74 -3.40 13.00
C ASN A 698 -30.40 -4.11 12.73
N ASP A 699 -29.33 -3.67 13.40
CA ASP A 699 -27.96 -4.22 13.26
C ASP A 699 -27.39 -4.11 11.83
N ASN A 700 -27.98 -3.25 10.99
CA ASN A 700 -27.46 -2.98 9.66
C ASN A 700 -26.24 -2.05 9.77
N TRP A 701 -25.22 -2.22 8.95
CA TRP A 701 -24.05 -1.35 8.97
C TRP A 701 -23.33 -1.27 7.63
N ALA A 702 -22.55 -0.20 7.48
CA ALA A 702 -21.66 0.06 6.35
C ALA A 702 -20.28 0.48 6.88
N LEU A 703 -19.20 0.12 6.18
CA LEU A 703 -17.83 0.38 6.60
C LEU A 703 -16.98 0.82 5.40
N LEU A 704 -16.29 1.95 5.56
CA LEU A 704 -15.19 2.39 4.70
C LEU A 704 -13.86 2.25 5.43
N ARG A 705 -12.92 1.47 4.88
CA ARG A 705 -11.63 1.22 5.51
C ARG A 705 -10.49 1.06 4.50
N PHE A 706 -9.42 1.83 4.66
CA PHE A 706 -8.19 1.62 3.90
C PHE A 706 -7.50 0.33 4.35
N SER A 707 -7.08 -0.49 3.39
CA SER A 707 -6.31 -1.70 3.66
C SER A 707 -4.91 -1.34 4.21
N GLY A 708 -4.48 -2.11 5.21
CA GLY A 708 -3.14 -1.95 5.81
C GLY A 708 -2.06 -2.76 5.09
N THR A 709 -2.45 -3.69 4.21
CA THR A 709 -1.53 -4.60 3.51
C THR A 709 -1.51 -4.39 2.00
N GLU A 710 -2.52 -3.70 1.45
CA GLU A 710 -2.71 -3.50 0.02
C GLU A 710 -3.15 -2.05 -0.22
N PRO A 711 -2.83 -1.47 -1.38
CA PRO A 711 -3.31 -0.13 -1.76
C PRO A 711 -4.77 -0.21 -2.22
N VAL A 712 -5.70 -0.58 -1.33
CA VAL A 712 -7.13 -0.73 -1.61
C VAL A 712 -7.96 -0.05 -0.51
N LEU A 713 -8.99 0.70 -0.89
CA LEU A 713 -10.06 1.15 -0.01
C LEU A 713 -11.18 0.11 -0.05
N ARG A 714 -11.42 -0.54 1.09
CA ARG A 714 -12.42 -1.59 1.24
C ARG A 714 -13.73 -1.01 1.73
N MET A 715 -14.81 -1.50 1.13
CA MET A 715 -16.20 -1.23 1.46
C MET A 715 -16.84 -2.52 1.92
N PHE A 716 -17.43 -2.53 3.11
CA PHE A 716 -18.20 -3.66 3.62
C PHE A 716 -19.57 -3.17 4.05
N VAL A 717 -20.60 -3.97 3.79
CA VAL A 717 -21.95 -3.69 4.26
C VAL A 717 -22.59 -4.97 4.77
N GLU A 718 -23.50 -4.84 5.71
CA GLU A 718 -24.35 -5.91 6.20
C GLU A 718 -25.76 -5.37 6.41
N ALA A 719 -26.76 -6.08 5.86
CA ALA A 719 -28.14 -5.65 5.95
C ALA A 719 -29.15 -6.80 6.17
N ASP A 720 -30.34 -6.48 6.64
CA ASP A 720 -31.49 -7.37 6.87
C ASP A 720 -32.20 -7.82 5.57
N SER A 721 -31.84 -7.25 4.42
CA SER A 721 -32.24 -7.76 3.10
C SER A 721 -31.12 -7.62 2.05
N PRO A 722 -31.12 -8.47 1.00
CA PRO A 722 -30.18 -8.34 -0.13
C PRO A 722 -30.29 -6.99 -0.86
N GLU A 723 -31.50 -6.47 -1.01
CA GLU A 723 -31.76 -5.20 -1.69
C GLU A 723 -31.13 -4.05 -0.90
N LYS A 724 -31.34 -4.02 0.42
CA LYS A 724 -30.75 -3.01 1.30
C LYS A 724 -29.24 -3.09 1.31
N ALA A 725 -28.65 -4.29 1.38
CA ALA A 725 -27.20 -4.46 1.29
C ALA A 725 -26.66 -3.86 -0.02
N THR A 726 -27.33 -4.11 -1.14
CA THR A 726 -26.95 -3.55 -2.45
C THR A 726 -27.02 -2.02 -2.45
N GLU A 727 -28.11 -1.44 -1.95
CA GLU A 727 -28.28 0.01 -1.86
C GLU A 727 -27.21 0.68 -0.98
N LEU A 728 -26.86 0.08 0.16
CA LEU A 728 -25.79 0.58 1.03
C LEU A 728 -24.43 0.54 0.33
N LEU A 729 -24.11 -0.56 -0.36
CA LEU A 729 -22.84 -0.71 -1.05
C LEU A 729 -22.71 0.27 -2.22
N ASP A 730 -23.77 0.44 -2.99
CA ASP A 730 -23.77 1.37 -4.12
C ASP A 730 -23.73 2.83 -3.66
N TRP A 731 -24.32 3.15 -2.51
CA TRP A 731 -24.12 4.45 -1.87
C TRP A 731 -22.65 4.64 -1.46
N LEU A 732 -22.00 3.64 -0.84
CA LEU A 732 -20.57 3.73 -0.49
C LEU A 732 -19.69 3.94 -1.73
N LYS A 733 -19.93 3.19 -2.80
CA LYS A 733 -19.23 3.36 -4.09
C LYS A 733 -19.43 4.78 -4.60
N GLY A 734 -20.68 5.23 -4.67
CA GLY A 734 -21.03 6.58 -5.06
C GLY A 734 -20.34 7.63 -4.18
N PHE A 735 -20.25 7.43 -2.87
CA PHE A 735 -19.60 8.37 -1.97
C PHE A 735 -18.09 8.49 -2.23
N VAL A 736 -17.42 7.37 -2.50
CA VAL A 736 -15.98 7.37 -2.76
C VAL A 736 -15.62 7.74 -4.20
N THR A 737 -16.54 7.57 -5.16
CA THR A 737 -16.32 7.90 -6.58
C THR A 737 -16.97 9.20 -7.05
N ALA A 738 -18.01 9.72 -6.38
CA ALA A 738 -18.69 10.97 -6.75
C ALA A 738 -17.87 12.18 -6.33
N GLY A 739 -16.77 12.36 -7.05
CA GLY A 739 -16.25 13.63 -7.52
C GLY A 739 -15.74 13.52 -8.96
N VAL A 740 -15.76 12.31 -9.58
CA VAL A 740 -15.43 12.05 -10.98
C VAL A 740 -16.46 12.65 -11.93
#